data_AF-A0A806LJ40-F1
#
_entry.id   AF-A0A806LJ40-F1
#
_cell.length_a   1.000
_cell.length_b   1.000
_cell.length_c   1.000
_cell.angle_alpha   90.00
_cell.angle_beta   90.00
_cell.angle_gamma   90.00
#
_symmetry.space_group_name_H-M   'P 1'
#
loop_
_entity.id
_entity.type
_entity.pdbx_description
1 polymer ?
#
loop_
_entity_poly.entity_id
_entity_poly.type
_entity_poly.pdbx_seq_one_letter_code
_entity_poly.pdbx_strand_id
1 'polypeptide(L)'
;MILKLDSKRIQLARQAEQTVHVRFRMYKAKKRWLIAGAALLFIPAFFQPGHEVKADTSSPQTQVTATSQAAEPATSQSAVTSDQATTSSNAVNATNSGEAVKASSAASAASSQTSSSSAAQTLTSQAAVPEQTTDASQVASATSAQVASGSGAAQSAAAADQAATQAATASETAASSAASSQASSAQQSASSQAQPVATAAAQPTVTANTTTTDATVDGLTYSFDETTKTATVTGHDSGATLTDINIGPTVSYNGQAYTVTAIQDVAFFNLSNLTSLHVASTVTTIGASAFAYSKFTGGITVDNAAVIDKEAFAGVNASAITLNGAGNIGESSFAYATITGAVSVAGPATIGQNAFYGLKAESLTLDDEVANIGEAAFAYETINDTINVAGSATIGKNAFYGTKATSLTLGGKATTLAETAFGYARITNVTVDAATISNQAFFHLFTDNLMFGPDVQTITGGAFQFIQNMKDLPNINGQDNPGNQIPTLTIPANISVIDGSAFYGSKLGTVAIADNSRLTTLGFQAFAFSSAMAINLPDSLEQIGDQAFYGGHLIQVAFGPNLQTIGDLAFTEFGPLQNVDFSRATALESIGDSAFAYNTINNAIVLPPNLKIIKNAAFVGNKIPALTLNDGLQTIGDSAFGYNKIQNGLAVPDSVTAIGKYAFVYNSISNLTLGTGLQTIGQEAFEANIILNALNIPASVTAIGAKAFNANLIPEVAIAGTPTIDQEAFSNNRITVLHAATAVPTTPDALNQNADAYTDSAHVSLRDLFSVAISGVSQDQIVVSNIQGTGVAFNTATKSFTMPAGTEQFSFNWSLKAADGTTYTGLYKVHLNDPVIHAHDINLFTGQVWKPELNFGGAVKKNGTEIIEIPLSDLTWTVTDQNGAVIASKDRDGVVTGSVPSDQVTWYTVTYAYGAESGSAKIFYNQRLAASYSVTGTQTATATGQPITVDLTAFSLSLGDGFNAGALQLSDLNFFDASGNQIAADALTKTGVYRVELSKAAWARIAELTNDAGESAANYNFTGTSTAQLIIGRTATGQLNNSGFTYDGTTLASQAPKLVLNVTLSDGS
;
A
#
# COMPACT_ATOMS: atom_id res chain seq x y z
N MET A 1 -3.33 13.79 6.38
CA MET A 1 -2.42 14.95 6.19
C MET A 1 -2.45 15.33 4.72
N ILE A 2 -3.16 16.40 4.34
CA ILE A 2 -3.32 16.77 2.92
C ILE A 2 -2.10 17.58 2.44
N LEU A 3 -1.43 17.11 1.40
CA LEU A 3 -0.42 17.88 0.66
C LEU A 3 -1.06 18.45 -0.62
N LYS A 4 -0.97 19.78 -0.81
CA LYS A 4 -1.01 20.38 -2.15
C LYS A 4 0.42 20.75 -2.56
N LEU A 5 0.97 20.02 -3.54
CA LEU A 5 2.23 20.36 -4.19
C LEU A 5 2.02 21.38 -5.32
N ASP A 6 3.01 22.25 -5.51
CA ASP A 6 2.91 23.45 -6.33
C ASP A 6 3.50 23.24 -7.73
N SER A 7 2.63 23.11 -8.74
CA SER A 7 2.94 22.45 -10.01
C SER A 7 4.03 23.12 -10.85
N LYS A 8 4.19 24.46 -10.78
CA LYS A 8 5.22 25.19 -11.55
C LYS A 8 6.65 24.79 -11.19
N ARG A 9 6.95 24.39 -9.94
CA ARG A 9 8.33 24.03 -9.55
C ARG A 9 8.79 22.72 -10.17
N ILE A 10 7.90 21.73 -10.28
CA ILE A 10 8.21 20.42 -10.87
C ILE A 10 8.49 20.55 -12.38
N GLN A 11 7.76 21.43 -13.07
CA GLN A 11 7.87 21.62 -14.51
C GLN A 11 9.21 22.24 -14.95
N LEU A 12 9.76 23.16 -14.17
CA LEU A 12 11.10 23.72 -14.37
C LEU A 12 12.22 22.73 -14.01
N ALA A 13 12.07 21.95 -12.94
CA ALA A 13 13.06 20.95 -12.54
C ALA A 13 13.24 19.83 -13.58
N ARG A 14 12.14 19.38 -14.21
CA ARG A 14 12.14 18.33 -15.24
C ARG A 14 12.81 18.76 -16.56
N GLN A 15 13.11 20.05 -16.75
CA GLN A 15 13.91 20.55 -17.89
C GLN A 15 15.39 20.76 -17.55
N ALA A 16 15.83 20.47 -16.33
CA ALA A 16 17.17 20.83 -15.83
C ALA A 16 17.90 19.70 -15.07
N GLU A 17 17.33 18.49 -14.98
CA GLU A 17 17.89 17.32 -14.31
C GLU A 17 18.40 17.58 -12.87
N GLN A 18 17.67 18.37 -12.08
CA GLN A 18 18.03 18.70 -10.70
C GLN A 18 16.94 18.37 -9.67
N THR A 19 17.39 17.77 -8.56
CA THR A 19 16.57 17.33 -7.43
C THR A 19 16.01 18.51 -6.63
N VAL A 20 14.71 18.51 -6.35
CA VAL A 20 14.04 19.58 -5.58
C VAL A 20 13.60 19.07 -4.20
N HIS A 21 14.16 19.66 -3.13
CA HIS A 21 13.66 19.43 -1.77
C HIS A 21 12.51 20.37 -1.42
N VAL A 22 11.50 19.84 -0.73
CA VAL A 22 10.37 20.60 -0.15
C VAL A 22 10.43 20.47 1.37
N ARG A 23 10.34 21.60 2.10
CA ARG A 23 10.25 21.63 3.58
C ARG A 23 8.87 22.12 4.02
N PHE A 24 8.33 21.52 5.07
CA PHE A 24 7.11 21.96 5.76
C PHE A 24 7.46 22.50 7.15
N ARG A 25 6.61 23.37 7.72
CA ARG A 25 6.73 23.84 9.11
C ARG A 25 5.36 23.94 9.79
N MET A 26 5.32 23.66 11.08
CA MET A 26 4.22 23.98 11.98
C MET A 26 4.74 24.89 13.11
N TYR A 27 3.92 25.83 13.58
CA TYR A 27 4.19 26.63 14.78
C TYR A 27 3.35 26.15 15.96
N LYS A 28 3.89 26.22 17.18
CA LYS A 28 3.15 25.89 18.40
C LYS A 28 3.58 26.79 19.57
N ALA A 29 2.70 27.71 19.97
CA ALA A 29 2.94 28.60 21.10
C ALA A 29 2.49 27.98 22.45
N LYS A 30 3.07 28.49 23.54
CA LYS A 30 2.63 28.30 24.94
C LYS A 30 2.56 29.73 25.55
N LYS A 31 1.88 30.05 26.66
CA LYS A 31 1.55 29.26 27.86
C LYS A 31 0.61 30.10 28.77
N ARG A 32 -0.48 29.54 29.35
CA ARG A 32 -0.85 29.59 30.80
C ARG A 32 -2.34 29.26 31.12
N TRP A 33 -2.56 28.06 31.66
CA TRP A 33 -3.43 27.70 32.81
C TRP A 33 -4.74 28.48 33.06
N LEU A 34 -5.90 27.83 32.85
CA LEU A 34 -6.67 27.15 33.93
C LEU A 34 -7.69 26.11 33.36
N ILE A 35 -7.92 25.04 34.13
CA ILE A 35 -8.98 24.00 34.08
C ILE A 35 -9.81 23.85 32.77
N ALA A 36 -9.48 22.86 31.94
CA ALA A 36 -10.40 22.11 31.05
C ALA A 36 -9.72 20.86 30.45
N GLY A 37 -10.50 19.85 30.06
CA GLY A 37 -10.21 18.75 29.10
C GLY A 37 -8.78 18.18 29.02
N ALA A 38 -8.53 17.02 29.64
CA ALA A 38 -7.28 16.28 29.49
C ALA A 38 -7.26 15.43 28.20
N ALA A 39 -6.50 15.85 27.19
CA ALA A 39 -6.16 15.00 26.05
C ALA A 39 -5.00 14.05 26.42
N LEU A 40 -5.24 12.73 26.36
CA LEU A 40 -4.17 11.74 26.54
C LEU A 40 -3.29 11.68 25.29
N LEU A 41 -1.99 11.90 25.48
CA LEU A 41 -0.96 11.52 24.53
C LEU A 41 -0.64 10.04 24.75
N PHE A 42 -0.96 9.17 23.79
CA PHE A 42 -0.44 7.81 23.77
C PHE A 42 1.05 7.84 23.44
N ILE A 43 1.86 7.37 24.39
CA ILE A 43 3.27 7.03 24.19
C ILE A 43 3.35 5.50 24.35
N PRO A 44 3.89 4.75 23.38
CA PRO A 44 4.08 3.31 23.52
C PRO A 44 5.23 3.02 24.50
N ALA A 45 4.91 2.87 25.78
CA ALA A 45 5.86 2.42 26.80
C ALA A 45 6.03 0.90 26.69
N PHE A 46 7.08 0.45 25.98
CA PHE A 46 7.44 -0.95 25.91
C PHE A 46 7.95 -1.46 27.26
N PHE A 47 7.30 -2.49 27.81
CA PHE A 47 7.81 -3.34 28.88
C PHE A 47 7.58 -4.81 28.52
N GLN A 48 8.61 -5.64 28.67
CA GLN A 48 8.52 -7.09 28.46
C GLN A 48 7.95 -7.80 29.69
N PRO A 49 7.25 -8.93 29.52
CA PRO A 49 6.68 -9.68 30.63
C PRO A 49 7.68 -10.65 31.30
N GLY A 50 7.62 -10.74 32.63
CA GLY A 50 7.80 -12.00 33.37
C GLY A 50 9.22 -12.53 33.61
N HIS A 51 9.90 -12.02 34.64
CA HIS A 51 10.92 -12.79 35.39
C HIS A 51 10.69 -12.61 36.91
N GLU A 52 10.02 -13.57 37.56
CA GLU A 52 9.94 -13.62 39.02
C GLU A 52 11.29 -14.04 39.61
N VAL A 53 12.00 -13.12 40.27
CA VAL A 53 13.13 -13.49 41.13
C VAL A 53 12.60 -13.87 42.51
N LYS A 54 12.28 -15.16 42.71
CA LYS A 54 12.03 -15.70 44.05
C LYS A 54 13.36 -15.90 44.77
N ALA A 55 13.62 -15.05 45.75
CA ALA A 55 14.59 -15.32 46.79
C ALA A 55 13.94 -16.22 47.85
N ASP A 56 14.38 -17.47 47.95
CA ASP A 56 14.14 -18.34 49.09
C ASP A 56 15.45 -19.06 49.45
N THR A 57 15.72 -19.25 50.74
CA THR A 57 17.07 -19.48 51.27
C THR A 57 17.12 -20.49 52.42
N SER A 58 16.78 -21.76 52.14
CA SER A 58 17.22 -22.87 53.00
C SER A 58 17.17 -24.24 52.33
N SER A 59 18.29 -24.97 52.40
CA SER A 59 18.42 -26.42 52.16
C SER A 59 18.16 -27.20 53.48
N PRO A 60 18.27 -28.54 53.55
CA PRO A 60 17.81 -29.61 52.64
C PRO A 60 17.09 -30.79 53.39
N GLN A 61 16.72 -31.86 52.65
CA GLN A 61 16.88 -33.32 52.99
C GLN A 61 15.64 -34.26 52.87
N THR A 62 15.96 -35.47 52.39
CA THR A 62 15.39 -36.82 52.67
C THR A 62 13.95 -37.23 52.29
N GLN A 63 13.89 -38.16 51.32
CA GLN A 63 12.98 -39.34 51.22
C GLN A 63 11.46 -39.05 51.01
N VAL A 64 10.61 -39.94 50.46
CA VAL A 64 10.59 -41.42 50.36
C VAL A 64 10.20 -41.89 48.93
N THR A 65 10.49 -43.16 48.60
CA THR A 65 10.24 -43.83 47.30
C THR A 65 8.91 -44.62 47.23
N ALA A 66 8.59 -45.11 46.00
CA ALA A 66 7.70 -46.24 45.70
C ALA A 66 6.17 -45.94 45.67
N THR A 67 5.29 -46.66 44.94
CA THR A 67 5.47 -47.83 44.03
C THR A 67 4.39 -47.89 42.94
N SER A 68 4.48 -48.90 42.06
CA SER A 68 3.65 -49.17 40.88
C SER A 68 2.47 -50.14 41.07
N GLN A 69 1.75 -50.37 39.96
CA GLN A 69 0.99 -51.58 39.57
C GLN A 69 -0.51 -51.69 39.92
N ALA A 70 -1.17 -52.55 39.13
CA ALA A 70 -2.62 -52.65 38.97
C ALA A 70 -3.15 -54.02 39.41
N ALA A 71 -4.47 -54.13 39.57
CA ALA A 71 -5.20 -55.38 39.50
C ALA A 71 -6.66 -55.15 39.05
N GLU A 72 -7.13 -56.02 38.15
CA GLU A 72 -8.56 -56.27 37.87
C GLU A 72 -9.08 -57.33 38.89
N PRO A 73 -10.40 -57.65 39.00
CA PRO A 73 -11.05 -58.49 37.97
C PRO A 73 -12.58 -58.30 37.75
N ALA A 74 -13.07 -58.74 36.58
CA ALA A 74 -14.34 -59.48 36.28
C ALA A 74 -15.68 -59.10 36.98
N THR A 75 -16.86 -59.16 36.32
CA THR A 75 -17.41 -60.27 35.52
C THR A 75 -18.41 -59.87 34.40
N SER A 76 -18.78 -60.88 33.59
CA SER A 76 -19.80 -60.97 32.52
C SER A 76 -21.26 -60.66 32.94
N GLN A 77 -22.30 -60.50 32.08
CA GLN A 77 -22.51 -60.97 30.69
C GLN A 77 -23.57 -60.14 29.89
N SER A 78 -23.94 -60.58 28.68
CA SER A 78 -24.52 -59.81 27.54
C SER A 78 -26.06 -59.68 27.40
N ALA A 79 -26.47 -58.86 26.41
CA ALA A 79 -27.82 -58.71 25.77
C ALA A 79 -28.83 -57.80 26.52
N VAL A 80 -29.84 -57.15 25.89
CA VAL A 80 -30.61 -57.42 24.64
C VAL A 80 -30.91 -56.13 23.81
N THR A 81 -31.33 -56.32 22.55
CA THR A 81 -31.94 -55.39 21.54
C THR A 81 -33.32 -54.81 21.94
N SER A 82 -34.05 -53.93 21.22
CA SER A 82 -33.80 -52.90 20.18
C SER A 82 -35.07 -52.02 20.02
N ASP A 83 -34.98 -50.94 19.23
CA ASP A 83 -36.05 -50.24 18.48
C ASP A 83 -37.30 -49.63 19.16
N GLN A 84 -37.59 -48.39 18.74
CA GLN A 84 -38.92 -47.74 18.73
C GLN A 84 -39.03 -46.91 17.45
N ALA A 85 -40.20 -46.90 16.79
CA ALA A 85 -40.44 -46.08 15.60
C ALA A 85 -41.80 -45.36 15.63
N THR A 86 -41.87 -44.27 14.82
CA THR A 86 -43.04 -43.58 14.19
C THR A 86 -43.38 -42.18 14.74
N THR A 87 -43.90 -41.20 13.96
CA THR A 87 -44.40 -41.20 12.55
C THR A 87 -44.17 -39.86 11.82
N SER A 88 -44.54 -39.80 10.53
CA SER A 88 -45.08 -38.68 9.69
C SER A 88 -45.37 -37.30 10.34
N SER A 89 -45.32 -36.14 9.64
CA SER A 89 -45.21 -35.78 8.18
C SER A 89 -44.91 -34.25 8.06
N ASN A 90 -44.74 -33.55 6.92
CA ASN A 90 -44.84 -33.77 5.45
C ASN A 90 -43.75 -32.85 4.75
N ALA A 91 -43.26 -33.06 3.51
CA ALA A 91 -43.84 -32.88 2.16
C ALA A 91 -44.23 -31.42 1.81
N VAL A 92 -43.77 -30.78 0.72
CA VAL A 92 -43.81 -31.10 -0.74
C VAL A 92 -42.82 -30.13 -1.47
N ASN A 93 -42.12 -30.29 -2.61
CA ASN A 93 -41.79 -31.32 -3.64
C ASN A 93 -40.67 -30.73 -4.58
N ALA A 94 -39.99 -31.39 -5.54
CA ALA A 94 -39.75 -32.80 -5.89
C ALA A 94 -38.66 -32.99 -7.00
N THR A 95 -37.90 -34.11 -6.93
CA THR A 95 -37.40 -35.00 -8.04
C THR A 95 -36.48 -34.46 -9.16
N ASN A 96 -35.56 -35.22 -9.79
CA ASN A 96 -35.20 -36.67 -9.84
C ASN A 96 -33.65 -36.81 -9.82
N SER A 97 -32.98 -37.74 -9.12
CA SER A 97 -32.94 -39.22 -9.16
C SER A 97 -32.16 -39.81 -10.37
N GLY A 98 -31.22 -40.78 -10.21
CA GLY A 98 -30.69 -41.42 -8.98
C GLY A 98 -29.54 -42.43 -9.22
N GLU A 99 -29.21 -43.23 -8.19
CA GLU A 99 -28.28 -44.40 -8.16
C GLU A 99 -26.75 -44.15 -8.34
N ALA A 100 -25.81 -44.99 -7.85
CA ALA A 100 -25.76 -45.79 -6.60
C ALA A 100 -24.33 -46.32 -6.25
N VAL A 101 -23.77 -45.87 -5.12
CA VAL A 101 -22.96 -46.65 -4.14
C VAL A 101 -21.53 -47.20 -4.50
N LYS A 102 -20.58 -46.92 -3.57
CA LYS A 102 -19.29 -47.60 -3.22
C LYS A 102 -17.93 -47.26 -3.90
N ALA A 103 -17.09 -46.62 -3.06
CA ALA A 103 -15.77 -47.08 -2.59
C ALA A 103 -14.43 -46.60 -3.24
N SER A 104 -13.53 -46.20 -2.33
CA SER A 104 -12.05 -46.36 -2.33
C SER A 104 -11.18 -45.86 -3.50
N SER A 105 -10.57 -44.68 -3.29
CA SER A 105 -9.12 -44.41 -3.33
C SER A 105 -8.20 -44.90 -4.49
N ALA A 106 -7.47 -43.91 -5.03
CA ALA A 106 -6.06 -43.96 -5.47
C ALA A 106 -5.72 -44.47 -6.89
N ALA A 107 -4.46 -44.20 -7.25
CA ALA A 107 -3.70 -44.59 -8.44
C ALA A 107 -4.03 -43.92 -9.79
N SER A 108 -3.13 -43.02 -10.17
CA SER A 108 -2.80 -42.63 -11.55
C SER A 108 -2.44 -43.82 -12.45
N ALA A 109 -2.71 -43.71 -13.75
CA ALA A 109 -2.05 -44.51 -14.79
C ALA A 109 -1.63 -43.61 -15.95
N ALA A 110 -0.42 -43.82 -16.47
CA ALA A 110 0.07 -43.14 -17.67
C ALA A 110 -0.28 -43.95 -18.93
N SER A 111 -0.19 -43.31 -20.10
CA SER A 111 -0.05 -43.98 -21.38
C SER A 111 1.12 -43.36 -22.15
N SER A 112 1.92 -44.21 -22.79
CA SER A 112 3.10 -43.83 -23.57
C SER A 112 3.16 -44.65 -24.85
N GLN A 113 3.71 -44.03 -25.91
CA GLN A 113 4.44 -44.58 -27.07
C GLN A 113 4.59 -43.38 -28.05
N THR A 114 5.77 -42.83 -28.33
CA THR A 114 6.91 -43.35 -29.13
C THR A 114 6.55 -43.69 -30.58
N SER A 115 7.33 -43.37 -31.61
CA SER A 115 8.49 -42.47 -31.78
C SER A 115 8.92 -42.48 -33.25
N SER A 116 9.63 -41.46 -33.74
CA SER A 116 10.64 -41.56 -34.82
C SER A 116 11.35 -40.21 -35.02
N SER A 117 12.56 -40.24 -35.59
CA SER A 117 13.52 -39.12 -35.59
C SER A 117 14.43 -39.14 -36.82
N SER A 118 15.43 -38.25 -36.86
CA SER A 118 16.51 -38.13 -37.88
C SER A 118 16.08 -37.57 -39.25
N ALA A 119 16.92 -36.87 -40.02
CA ALA A 119 18.15 -36.10 -39.71
C ALA A 119 18.44 -35.14 -40.88
N ALA A 120 19.40 -34.23 -40.73
CA ALA A 120 19.82 -33.31 -41.79
C ALA A 120 21.27 -33.56 -42.23
N GLN A 121 21.58 -33.42 -43.53
CA GLN A 121 22.74 -32.64 -44.01
C GLN A 121 22.86 -32.47 -45.56
N THR A 122 23.47 -31.33 -45.93
CA THR A 122 24.27 -31.01 -47.14
C THR A 122 23.69 -31.03 -48.58
N LEU A 123 23.70 -29.83 -49.19
CA LEU A 123 24.26 -29.45 -50.52
C LEU A 123 23.81 -30.24 -51.79
N THR A 124 23.35 -29.63 -52.89
CA THR A 124 23.96 -28.47 -53.60
C THR A 124 23.05 -27.86 -54.70
N SER A 125 23.37 -26.63 -55.12
CA SER A 125 23.26 -26.03 -56.48
C SER A 125 21.91 -25.74 -57.20
N GLN A 126 21.77 -24.44 -57.55
CA GLN A 126 21.30 -23.85 -58.84
C GLN A 126 19.81 -23.67 -59.20
N ALA A 127 19.41 -22.38 -59.22
CA ALA A 127 18.72 -21.63 -60.29
C ALA A 127 17.30 -22.03 -60.78
N ALA A 128 16.30 -21.16 -60.52
CA ALA A 128 15.69 -20.29 -61.55
C ALA A 128 14.59 -19.35 -60.96
N VAL A 129 14.33 -18.22 -61.66
CA VAL A 129 13.33 -17.15 -61.43
C VAL A 129 13.08 -16.51 -62.83
N PRO A 130 11.90 -15.97 -63.26
CA PRO A 130 10.63 -15.65 -62.57
C PRO A 130 9.35 -16.21 -63.28
N GLU A 131 8.23 -15.48 -63.11
CA GLU A 131 6.90 -15.46 -63.80
C GLU A 131 5.74 -16.13 -63.03
N GLN A 132 4.61 -15.51 -62.65
CA GLN A 132 3.79 -14.36 -63.12
C GLN A 132 2.62 -14.73 -64.07
N THR A 133 1.40 -14.88 -63.50
CA THR A 133 0.03 -14.66 -64.07
C THR A 133 -0.99 -14.98 -62.95
N THR A 134 -2.04 -14.24 -62.56
CA THR A 134 -3.16 -13.51 -63.23
C THR A 134 -4.32 -14.38 -63.72
N ASP A 135 -5.36 -14.56 -62.89
CA ASP A 135 -6.79 -14.21 -63.14
C ASP A 135 -7.65 -14.62 -61.91
N ALA A 136 -8.75 -13.98 -61.48
CA ALA A 136 -9.66 -12.92 -61.96
C ALA A 136 -10.95 -13.35 -62.70
N SER A 137 -12.07 -13.43 -61.96
CA SER A 137 -13.47 -13.36 -62.42
C SER A 137 -14.35 -13.13 -61.17
N GLN A 138 -15.03 -11.99 -60.95
CA GLN A 138 -16.32 -11.53 -61.52
C GLN A 138 -17.52 -12.45 -61.13
N VAL A 139 -18.73 -11.96 -60.82
CA VAL A 139 -19.50 -10.85 -61.43
C VAL A 139 -20.29 -10.01 -60.40
N ALA A 140 -20.31 -8.69 -60.67
CA ALA A 140 -21.30 -7.58 -60.49
C ALA A 140 -22.70 -7.83 -59.82
N SER A 141 -23.55 -6.83 -59.51
CA SER A 141 -23.68 -5.39 -59.91
C SER A 141 -24.66 -4.67 -58.93
N ALA A 142 -24.84 -3.33 -58.83
CA ALA A 142 -24.10 -2.12 -59.22
C ALA A 142 -24.88 -0.84 -58.75
N THR A 143 -24.30 0.37 -58.90
CA THR A 143 -24.92 1.73 -58.88
C THR A 143 -25.59 2.27 -57.58
N SER A 144 -25.51 3.56 -57.23
CA SER A 144 -24.79 4.71 -57.85
C SER A 144 -24.72 5.98 -56.97
N ALA A 145 -23.63 6.78 -57.14
CA ALA A 145 -23.57 8.26 -57.06
C ALA A 145 -23.71 8.96 -55.68
N GLN A 146 -23.21 10.20 -55.43
CA GLN A 146 -22.13 11.07 -56.00
C GLN A 146 -21.93 12.29 -55.03
N VAL A 147 -20.82 13.05 -54.96
CA VAL A 147 -19.38 12.80 -55.27
C VAL A 147 -18.48 13.90 -54.67
N ALA A 148 -17.33 13.54 -54.08
CA ALA A 148 -16.08 14.34 -53.90
C ALA A 148 -16.16 15.69 -53.11
N SER A 149 -15.07 16.45 -52.87
CA SER A 149 -13.65 16.32 -53.27
C SER A 149 -12.65 17.02 -52.32
N GLY A 150 -11.47 16.41 -52.15
CA GLY A 150 -10.14 17.07 -52.02
C GLY A 150 -9.77 17.74 -50.68
N SER A 151 -8.61 17.52 -50.05
CA SER A 151 -7.20 17.31 -50.48
C SER A 151 -6.41 18.58 -50.81
N GLY A 152 -5.40 18.91 -50.00
CA GLY A 152 -4.41 19.96 -50.28
C GLY A 152 -3.68 20.44 -49.02
N ALA A 153 -2.36 20.64 -49.10
CA ALA A 153 -1.53 21.17 -48.01
C ALA A 153 -0.55 22.22 -48.55
N ALA A 154 -0.30 23.32 -47.81
CA ALA A 154 0.95 24.10 -47.81
C ALA A 154 0.93 25.32 -46.86
N GLN A 155 1.89 25.33 -45.92
CA GLN A 155 2.77 26.44 -45.50
C GLN A 155 2.39 27.94 -45.68
N SER A 156 2.46 28.66 -44.53
CA SER A 156 3.25 29.90 -44.28
C SER A 156 2.63 31.32 -44.38
N ALA A 157 3.23 32.22 -43.55
CA ALA A 157 3.38 33.68 -43.68
C ALA A 157 2.23 34.67 -43.30
N ALA A 158 2.27 35.10 -42.02
CA ALA A 158 2.40 36.51 -41.56
C ALA A 158 1.34 37.62 -41.81
N ALA A 159 0.77 38.06 -40.67
CA ALA A 159 0.70 39.46 -40.17
C ALA A 159 -0.45 40.44 -40.54
N ALA A 160 -0.76 41.29 -39.53
CA ALA A 160 -1.31 42.66 -39.58
C ALA A 160 -2.84 42.94 -39.71
N ASP A 161 -3.55 42.71 -38.60
CA ASP A 161 -4.26 43.75 -37.80
C ASP A 161 -5.63 44.38 -38.20
N GLN A 162 -6.38 44.75 -37.13
CA GLN A 162 -7.51 45.68 -36.99
C GLN A 162 -8.91 45.41 -37.62
N ALA A 163 -9.80 44.90 -36.74
CA ALA A 163 -11.00 45.59 -36.23
C ALA A 163 -12.43 45.21 -36.74
N ALA A 164 -13.27 44.88 -35.74
CA ALA A 164 -14.75 44.97 -35.69
C ALA A 164 -15.62 44.05 -36.59
N THR A 165 -16.78 43.50 -36.16
CA THR A 165 -17.41 43.36 -34.82
C THR A 165 -18.56 42.32 -34.87
N GLN A 166 -18.83 41.67 -33.73
CA GLN A 166 -20.06 40.92 -33.34
C GLN A 166 -20.34 39.45 -33.79
N ALA A 167 -20.49 38.62 -32.75
CA ALA A 167 -21.60 37.68 -32.44
C ALA A 167 -21.39 36.14 -32.57
N ALA A 168 -21.45 35.48 -31.39
CA ALA A 168 -21.56 34.02 -31.13
C ALA A 168 -20.33 33.15 -31.54
N THR A 169 -19.95 32.07 -30.85
CA THR A 169 -20.57 31.34 -29.72
C THR A 169 -19.51 30.60 -28.85
N ALA A 170 -19.87 30.29 -27.60
CA ALA A 170 -19.44 29.13 -26.78
C ALA A 170 -18.00 29.00 -26.18
N SER A 171 -17.99 28.85 -24.85
CA SER A 171 -17.12 28.04 -23.97
C SER A 171 -15.60 28.23 -23.91
N GLU A 172 -15.15 28.72 -22.75
CA GLU A 172 -13.80 28.52 -22.22
C GLU A 172 -13.71 27.14 -21.50
N THR A 173 -12.52 26.63 -21.14
CA THR A 173 -11.92 26.86 -19.81
C THR A 173 -10.40 26.64 -19.89
N ALA A 174 -9.59 27.49 -19.23
CA ALA A 174 -8.14 27.48 -19.39
C ALA A 174 -7.32 27.53 -18.07
N ALA A 175 -6.28 26.70 -18.04
CA ALA A 175 -4.94 26.93 -17.48
C ALA A 175 -4.75 27.68 -16.13
N SER A 176 -4.44 26.89 -15.09
CA SER A 176 -3.29 27.10 -14.17
C SER A 176 -3.31 28.23 -13.13
N SER A 177 -2.73 27.96 -11.95
CA SER A 177 -1.36 28.45 -11.63
C SER A 177 -0.93 28.03 -10.21
N ALA A 178 -0.08 28.80 -9.53
CA ALA A 178 0.84 28.32 -8.49
C ALA A 178 1.37 29.45 -7.57
N ALA A 179 2.11 29.07 -6.53
CA ALA A 179 3.04 29.86 -5.70
C ALA A 179 2.52 30.65 -4.46
N SER A 180 2.42 29.91 -3.34
CA SER A 180 3.19 30.12 -2.08
C SER A 180 3.06 31.35 -1.14
N SER A 181 3.14 31.01 0.17
CA SER A 181 3.90 31.64 1.28
C SER A 181 3.28 32.71 2.22
N GLN A 182 3.14 32.28 3.48
CA GLN A 182 3.53 32.91 4.77
C GLN A 182 3.63 34.45 4.93
N ALA A 183 2.99 34.97 6.00
CA ALA A 183 3.60 35.89 6.97
C ALA A 183 2.84 35.83 8.33
N SER A 184 3.37 36.47 9.38
CA SER A 184 2.91 36.33 10.77
C SER A 184 2.25 37.57 11.38
N SER A 185 1.59 37.35 12.51
CA SER A 185 0.92 38.30 13.40
C SER A 185 1.71 39.53 13.83
N ALA A 186 1.04 40.69 13.90
CA ALA A 186 1.20 41.67 14.99
C ALA A 186 -0.07 42.53 15.13
N GLN A 187 -0.44 42.90 16.37
CA GLN A 187 -1.43 43.95 16.61
C GLN A 187 -0.76 45.32 16.55
N GLN A 188 -1.35 46.28 15.82
CA GLN A 188 -1.61 47.59 16.41
C GLN A 188 -2.69 48.38 15.67
N SER A 189 -3.36 49.25 16.41
CA SER A 189 -4.47 50.10 15.98
C SER A 189 -4.00 51.35 15.23
N ALA A 190 -4.61 51.67 14.08
CA ALA A 190 -4.83 53.05 13.65
C ALA A 190 -6.01 53.15 12.67
N SER A 191 -6.73 54.26 12.77
CA SER A 191 -7.98 54.60 12.09
C SER A 191 -7.86 55.02 10.62
N SER A 192 -9.02 55.02 9.96
CA SER A 192 -9.53 56.00 8.97
C SER A 192 -9.51 55.70 7.46
N GLN A 193 -10.71 55.79 6.87
CA GLN A 193 -11.14 56.33 5.55
C GLN A 193 -10.37 55.89 4.27
N ALA A 194 -11.02 55.59 3.15
CA ALA A 194 -12.21 56.29 2.60
C ALA A 194 -13.17 55.41 1.76
N GLN A 195 -14.27 56.03 1.33
CA GLN A 195 -15.39 55.50 0.53
C GLN A 195 -15.07 55.49 -1.00
N PRO A 196 -15.79 54.72 -1.84
CA PRO A 196 -17.05 55.19 -2.45
C PRO A 196 -18.17 54.12 -2.47
N VAL A 197 -19.42 54.41 -2.08
CA VAL A 197 -20.48 55.20 -2.76
C VAL A 197 -21.13 54.47 -3.95
N ALA A 198 -22.35 53.96 -3.72
CA ALA A 198 -23.40 53.78 -4.72
C ALA A 198 -24.79 53.98 -4.08
N THR A 199 -25.55 54.95 -4.61
CA THR A 199 -27.01 55.14 -4.48
C THR A 199 -27.72 54.73 -3.17
N ALA A 200 -27.95 55.71 -2.28
CA ALA A 200 -28.96 55.59 -1.23
C ALA A 200 -30.38 55.78 -1.82
N ALA A 201 -31.30 54.86 -1.51
CA ALA A 201 -32.73 55.14 -1.54
C ALA A 201 -33.11 55.76 -0.18
N ALA A 202 -33.74 56.93 -0.18
CA ALA A 202 -34.03 57.65 1.06
C ALA A 202 -35.23 57.04 1.81
N GLN A 203 -34.98 56.39 2.95
CA GLN A 203 -35.99 56.31 4.00
C GLN A 203 -36.05 57.64 4.77
N PRO A 204 -37.25 58.14 5.12
CA PRO A 204 -37.40 59.46 5.72
C PRO A 204 -36.99 59.45 7.20
N THR A 205 -36.16 60.40 7.60
CA THR A 205 -35.86 60.65 9.03
C THR A 205 -37.05 61.34 9.70
N VAL A 206 -38.09 60.57 10.02
CA VAL A 206 -39.15 61.01 10.92
C VAL A 206 -38.66 60.82 12.35
N THR A 207 -38.22 61.90 12.99
CA THR A 207 -37.95 61.91 14.43
C THR A 207 -39.29 61.87 15.18
N ALA A 208 -39.93 60.71 15.20
CA ALA A 208 -41.05 60.46 16.08
C ALA A 208 -40.54 60.48 17.52
N ASN A 209 -41.11 61.36 18.35
CA ASN A 209 -41.08 61.14 19.80
C ASN A 209 -42.01 59.96 20.08
N THR A 210 -41.51 58.74 19.93
CA THR A 210 -42.20 57.51 20.34
C THR A 210 -42.43 57.59 21.84
N THR A 211 -43.66 57.90 22.25
CA THR A 211 -44.07 57.87 23.65
C THR A 211 -44.26 56.41 24.06
N THR A 212 -43.14 55.75 24.35
CA THR A 212 -43.11 54.43 24.97
C THR A 212 -43.60 54.55 26.41
N THR A 213 -44.60 53.75 26.78
CA THR A 213 -45.09 53.65 28.15
C THR A 213 -44.77 52.26 28.69
N ASP A 214 -44.13 52.16 29.85
CA ASP A 214 -43.85 50.87 30.48
C ASP A 214 -44.97 50.51 31.47
N ALA A 215 -45.51 49.30 31.37
CA ALA A 215 -46.51 48.79 32.32
C ALA A 215 -46.50 47.26 32.42
N THR A 216 -46.87 46.75 33.60
CA THR A 216 -47.09 45.32 33.83
C THR A 216 -48.51 44.92 33.47
N VAL A 217 -48.66 43.85 32.68
CA VAL A 217 -49.93 43.20 32.35
C VAL A 217 -49.76 41.69 32.57
N ASP A 218 -50.67 41.08 33.32
CA ASP A 218 -50.69 39.64 33.64
C ASP A 218 -49.35 39.07 34.17
N GLY A 219 -48.62 39.88 34.95
CA GLY A 219 -47.33 39.53 35.58
C GLY A 219 -46.09 39.77 34.71
N LEU A 220 -46.27 40.06 33.42
CA LEU A 220 -45.20 40.42 32.49
C LEU A 220 -45.10 41.94 32.33
N THR A 221 -43.89 42.47 32.21
CA THR A 221 -43.64 43.90 32.00
C THR A 221 -43.41 44.16 30.53
N TYR A 222 -44.12 45.14 29.99
CA TYR A 222 -44.08 45.52 28.57
C TYR A 222 -43.75 47.00 28.41
N SER A 223 -43.04 47.35 27.35
CA SER A 223 -42.96 48.71 26.81
C SER A 223 -43.87 48.83 25.59
N PHE A 224 -44.82 49.76 25.63
CA PHE A 224 -45.87 49.97 24.63
C PHE A 224 -45.55 51.18 23.74
N ASP A 225 -45.37 50.98 22.44
CA ASP A 225 -45.23 52.11 21.49
C ASP A 225 -46.61 52.55 20.96
N GLU A 226 -47.04 53.72 21.44
CA GLU A 226 -48.28 54.37 21.04
C GLU A 226 -48.34 54.73 19.53
N THR A 227 -47.20 54.75 18.82
CA THR A 227 -47.09 55.15 17.41
C THR A 227 -47.38 53.99 16.46
N THR A 228 -46.76 52.84 16.72
CA THR A 228 -46.83 51.62 15.90
C THR A 228 -47.93 50.66 16.36
N LYS A 229 -48.43 50.83 17.60
CA LYS A 229 -49.28 49.88 18.32
C LYS A 229 -48.63 48.50 18.47
N THR A 230 -47.33 48.49 18.73
CA THR A 230 -46.60 47.29 19.15
C THR A 230 -46.20 47.34 20.62
N ALA A 231 -45.86 46.17 21.18
CA ALA A 231 -45.33 46.02 22.52
C ALA A 231 -44.07 45.13 22.51
N THR A 232 -43.12 45.49 23.35
CA THR A 232 -41.90 44.70 23.63
C THR A 232 -41.96 44.21 25.07
N VAL A 233 -41.75 42.92 25.31
CA VAL A 233 -41.64 42.36 26.67
C VAL A 233 -40.28 42.74 27.25
N THR A 234 -40.26 43.53 28.32
CA THR A 234 -39.03 44.03 28.96
C THR A 234 -38.66 43.25 30.23
N GLY A 235 -39.56 42.43 30.75
CA GLY A 235 -39.29 41.50 31.85
C GLY A 235 -40.55 41.00 32.54
N HIS A 236 -40.47 40.79 33.86
CA HIS A 236 -41.59 40.40 34.71
C HIS A 236 -41.75 41.35 35.91
N ASP A 237 -42.87 41.24 36.62
CA ASP A 237 -43.04 41.88 37.92
C ASP A 237 -42.20 41.16 38.98
N SER A 238 -41.28 41.91 39.61
CA SER A 238 -40.46 41.45 40.75
C SER A 238 -41.26 41.00 41.98
N GLY A 239 -42.52 41.41 42.10
CA GLY A 239 -43.44 41.00 43.17
C GLY A 239 -44.30 39.77 42.85
N ALA A 240 -44.28 39.26 41.61
CA ALA A 240 -45.14 38.17 41.15
C ALA A 240 -44.42 36.81 41.11
N THR A 241 -45.10 35.75 41.55
CA THR A 241 -44.64 34.37 41.36
C THR A 241 -44.91 33.91 39.93
N LEU A 242 -43.97 34.16 39.03
CA LEU A 242 -44.03 33.71 37.64
C LEU A 242 -43.77 32.19 37.56
N THR A 243 -44.68 31.44 36.94
CA THR A 243 -44.50 30.00 36.65
C THR A 243 -44.59 29.74 35.15
N ASP A 244 -45.71 30.07 34.51
CA ASP A 244 -45.86 30.00 33.05
C ASP A 244 -45.59 31.36 32.41
N ILE A 245 -44.90 31.34 31.27
CA ILE A 245 -44.61 32.51 30.44
C ILE A 245 -45.32 32.32 29.11
N ASN A 246 -46.52 32.91 28.96
CA ASN A 246 -47.27 32.86 27.71
C ASN A 246 -47.30 34.24 27.05
N ILE A 247 -46.45 34.44 26.05
CA ILE A 247 -46.32 35.68 25.30
C ILE A 247 -47.22 35.56 24.06
N GLY A 248 -48.49 35.93 24.25
CA GLY A 248 -49.52 35.93 23.22
C GLY A 248 -49.28 36.98 22.12
N PRO A 249 -49.99 36.88 20.98
CA PRO A 249 -49.75 37.74 19.83
C PRO A 249 -50.14 39.21 20.05
N THR A 250 -51.02 39.47 21.02
CA THR A 250 -51.46 40.81 21.40
C THR A 250 -51.63 40.92 22.91
N VAL A 251 -51.20 42.04 23.48
CA VAL A 251 -51.45 42.45 24.87
C VAL A 251 -52.43 43.62 24.90
N SER A 252 -53.29 43.70 25.92
CA SER A 252 -54.26 44.79 26.08
C SER A 252 -53.85 45.75 27.19
N TYR A 253 -53.73 47.04 26.87
CA TYR A 253 -53.38 48.10 27.82
C TYR A 253 -54.26 49.32 27.62
N ASN A 254 -54.82 49.88 28.71
CA ASN A 254 -55.78 50.99 28.71
C ASN A 254 -56.96 50.82 27.72
N GLY A 255 -57.38 49.57 27.45
CA GLY A 255 -58.47 49.24 26.53
C GLY A 255 -58.07 49.23 25.04
N GLN A 256 -56.80 49.39 24.71
CA GLN A 256 -56.23 49.24 23.37
C GLN A 256 -55.42 47.94 23.27
N ALA A 257 -55.44 47.30 22.11
CA ALA A 257 -54.63 46.12 21.82
C ALA A 257 -53.32 46.51 21.11
N TYR A 258 -52.21 45.92 21.55
CA TYR A 258 -50.88 46.12 20.98
C TYR A 258 -50.32 44.77 20.54
N THR A 259 -49.76 44.69 19.33
CA THR A 259 -49.12 43.48 18.82
C THR A 259 -47.80 43.24 19.54
N VAL A 260 -47.58 42.08 20.16
CA VAL A 260 -46.28 41.79 20.80
C VAL A 260 -45.27 41.40 19.73
N THR A 261 -44.19 42.16 19.61
CA THR A 261 -43.21 42.01 18.51
C THR A 261 -41.80 41.63 18.94
N ALA A 262 -41.43 41.86 20.20
CA ALA A 262 -40.09 41.54 20.68
C ALA A 262 -40.06 41.18 22.17
N ILE A 263 -38.99 40.49 22.58
CA ILE A 263 -38.57 40.29 23.96
C ILE A 263 -37.19 40.92 24.10
N GLN A 264 -37.01 41.76 25.12
CA GLN A 264 -35.75 42.47 25.38
C GLN A 264 -34.66 41.53 25.91
N ASP A 265 -33.40 41.93 25.69
CA ASP A 265 -32.23 41.32 26.30
C ASP A 265 -32.41 41.12 27.82
N VAL A 266 -31.96 39.98 28.35
CA VAL A 266 -31.94 39.65 29.79
C VAL A 266 -33.31 39.62 30.51
N ALA A 267 -34.44 39.84 29.81
CA ALA A 267 -35.79 40.02 30.39
C ALA A 267 -36.26 38.95 31.40
N PHE A 268 -35.85 37.69 31.21
CA PHE A 268 -36.18 36.51 32.02
C PHE A 268 -34.93 35.69 32.37
N PHE A 269 -33.80 36.36 32.60
CA PHE A 269 -32.50 35.74 32.89
C PHE A 269 -32.47 35.01 34.25
N ASN A 270 -31.94 33.78 34.26
CA ASN A 270 -31.65 32.96 35.45
C ASN A 270 -32.85 32.73 36.39
N LEU A 271 -34.06 32.65 35.83
CA LEU A 271 -35.29 32.36 36.57
C LEU A 271 -35.42 30.87 36.89
N SER A 272 -36.01 30.54 38.04
CA SER A 272 -36.19 29.15 38.49
C SER A 272 -37.65 28.89 38.89
N ASN A 273 -38.06 27.63 38.76
CA ASN A 273 -39.43 27.14 39.01
C ASN A 273 -40.46 27.52 37.93
N LEU A 274 -40.03 27.67 36.69
CA LEU A 274 -40.94 27.87 35.56
C LEU A 274 -41.58 26.53 35.14
N THR A 275 -42.78 26.60 34.56
CA THR A 275 -43.54 25.44 34.06
C THR A 275 -43.51 25.37 32.55
N SER A 276 -43.85 26.43 31.82
CA SER A 276 -43.74 26.46 30.35
C SER A 276 -43.40 27.83 29.77
N LEU A 277 -42.93 27.84 28.53
CA LEU A 277 -42.79 29.05 27.70
C LEU A 277 -43.52 28.85 26.37
N HIS A 278 -44.36 29.82 26.01
CA HIS A 278 -44.98 29.92 24.70
C HIS A 278 -44.73 31.32 24.12
N VAL A 279 -44.20 31.40 22.91
CA VAL A 279 -43.91 32.67 22.22
C VAL A 279 -44.64 32.69 20.86
N ALA A 280 -45.67 33.53 20.76
CA ALA A 280 -46.52 33.61 19.58
C ALA A 280 -45.81 34.17 18.34
N SER A 281 -46.32 33.83 17.16
CA SER A 281 -45.71 34.09 15.84
C SER A 281 -45.58 35.56 15.42
N THR A 282 -46.10 36.51 16.20
CA THR A 282 -45.88 37.95 15.99
C THR A 282 -44.57 38.44 16.61
N VAL A 283 -43.97 37.68 17.53
CA VAL A 283 -42.73 38.03 18.21
C VAL A 283 -41.54 37.72 17.29
N THR A 284 -41.11 38.72 16.53
CA THR A 284 -40.04 38.57 15.53
C THR A 284 -38.64 38.52 16.13
N THR A 285 -38.46 38.97 17.38
CA THR A 285 -37.13 39.07 18.00
C THR A 285 -37.15 38.62 19.46
N ILE A 286 -36.28 37.66 19.82
CA ILE A 286 -35.96 37.30 21.20
C ILE A 286 -34.54 37.78 21.49
N GLY A 287 -34.40 38.75 22.39
CA GLY A 287 -33.14 39.46 22.67
C GLY A 287 -32.05 38.63 23.35
N ALA A 288 -30.87 39.24 23.46
CA ALA A 288 -29.66 38.58 23.93
C ALA A 288 -29.79 38.10 25.39
N SER A 289 -29.41 36.85 25.64
CA SER A 289 -29.53 36.19 26.95
C SER A 289 -30.94 36.24 27.60
N ALA A 290 -32.02 36.51 26.85
CA ALA A 290 -33.35 36.80 27.39
C ALA A 290 -33.91 35.76 28.38
N PHE A 291 -33.60 34.48 28.20
CA PHE A 291 -33.99 33.35 29.06
C PHE A 291 -32.77 32.50 29.51
N ALA A 292 -31.55 33.04 29.43
CA ALA A 292 -30.34 32.28 29.72
C ALA A 292 -30.33 31.78 31.18
N TYR A 293 -29.89 30.54 31.40
CA TYR A 293 -29.85 29.80 32.67
C TYR A 293 -31.21 29.55 33.35
N SER A 294 -32.32 29.88 32.69
CA SER A 294 -33.67 29.70 33.25
C SER A 294 -34.15 28.24 33.21
N LYS A 295 -35.05 27.88 34.13
CA LYS A 295 -35.40 26.46 34.40
C LYS A 295 -36.90 26.23 34.34
N PHE A 296 -37.32 25.62 33.24
CA PHE A 296 -38.67 25.11 32.98
C PHE A 296 -38.76 23.64 33.38
N THR A 297 -39.94 23.22 33.85
CA THR A 297 -40.28 21.82 34.15
C THR A 297 -41.09 21.15 33.04
N GLY A 298 -41.72 21.94 32.17
CA GLY A 298 -42.35 21.56 30.91
C GLY A 298 -41.63 22.18 29.70
N GLY A 299 -42.34 22.29 28.57
CA GLY A 299 -41.75 22.64 27.27
C GLY A 299 -41.59 24.14 26.97
N ILE A 300 -40.77 24.42 25.96
CA ILE A 300 -40.62 25.72 25.31
C ILE A 300 -41.12 25.60 23.86
N THR A 301 -42.06 26.47 23.46
CA THR A 301 -42.54 26.59 22.08
C THR A 301 -42.36 28.02 21.58
N VAL A 302 -41.81 28.16 20.37
CA VAL A 302 -41.66 29.43 19.66
C VAL A 302 -42.25 29.28 18.26
N ASP A 303 -43.27 30.07 17.92
CA ASP A 303 -44.09 29.82 16.73
C ASP A 303 -43.53 30.39 15.41
N ASN A 304 -42.78 31.50 15.44
CA ASN A 304 -42.20 32.14 14.24
C ASN A 304 -41.17 33.25 14.57
N ALA A 305 -40.14 32.96 15.38
CA ALA A 305 -39.16 34.00 15.76
C ALA A 305 -38.14 34.25 14.62
N ALA A 306 -38.30 35.37 13.91
CA ALA A 306 -37.38 35.74 12.82
C ALA A 306 -35.91 35.89 13.28
N VAL A 307 -35.69 36.32 14.54
CA VAL A 307 -34.38 36.33 15.21
C VAL A 307 -34.52 35.81 16.64
N ILE A 308 -33.72 34.82 16.99
CA ILE A 308 -33.35 34.48 18.37
C ILE A 308 -31.90 34.92 18.52
N ASP A 309 -31.62 35.92 19.36
CA ASP A 309 -30.29 36.53 19.42
C ASP A 309 -29.27 35.70 20.25
N LYS A 310 -28.05 36.21 20.37
CA LYS A 310 -26.92 35.58 21.05
C LYS A 310 -27.28 35.14 22.47
N GLU A 311 -26.92 33.91 22.81
CA GLU A 311 -27.09 33.31 24.14
C GLU A 311 -28.53 33.31 24.70
N ALA A 312 -29.56 33.61 23.90
CA ALA A 312 -30.94 33.88 24.36
C ALA A 312 -31.55 32.82 25.31
N PHE A 313 -31.17 31.55 25.18
CA PHE A 313 -31.57 30.40 25.99
C PHE A 313 -30.35 29.58 26.45
N ALA A 314 -29.15 30.17 26.52
CA ALA A 314 -27.93 29.46 26.89
C ALA A 314 -28.07 28.85 28.31
N GLY A 315 -27.78 27.56 28.47
CA GLY A 315 -27.91 26.85 29.74
C GLY A 315 -29.34 26.67 30.25
N VAL A 316 -30.36 26.78 29.40
CA VAL A 316 -31.76 26.55 29.78
C VAL A 316 -32.03 25.08 30.12
N ASN A 317 -32.92 24.83 31.09
CA ASN A 317 -33.53 23.51 31.30
C ASN A 317 -34.99 23.52 30.86
N ALA A 318 -35.46 22.49 30.16
CA ALA A 318 -36.87 22.30 29.80
C ALA A 318 -37.20 20.81 29.55
N SER A 319 -38.49 20.47 29.40
CA SER A 319 -38.89 19.10 29.03
C SER A 319 -38.78 18.83 27.52
N ALA A 320 -38.93 19.86 26.69
CA ALA A 320 -38.82 19.81 25.23
C ALA A 320 -38.59 21.23 24.67
N ILE A 321 -38.05 21.34 23.46
CA ILE A 321 -37.98 22.59 22.69
C ILE A 321 -38.59 22.37 21.30
N THR A 322 -39.51 23.25 20.91
CA THR A 322 -40.07 23.32 19.55
C THR A 322 -39.88 24.72 18.99
N LEU A 323 -39.06 24.86 17.95
CA LEU A 323 -38.85 26.10 17.21
C LEU A 323 -39.48 25.97 15.83
N ASN A 324 -40.61 26.65 15.60
CA ASN A 324 -41.29 26.73 14.32
C ASN A 324 -40.89 28.06 13.63
N GLY A 325 -40.61 28.02 12.32
CA GLY A 325 -40.38 29.22 11.50
C GLY A 325 -39.20 30.10 11.93
N ALA A 326 -38.26 29.59 12.73
CA ALA A 326 -37.18 30.39 13.29
C ALA A 326 -36.21 30.83 12.19
N GLY A 327 -36.06 32.14 11.94
CA GLY A 327 -35.29 32.65 10.80
C GLY A 327 -33.77 32.61 11.01
N ASN A 328 -33.31 33.16 12.13
CA ASN A 328 -31.92 33.16 12.55
C ASN A 328 -31.81 32.76 14.02
N ILE A 329 -31.12 31.66 14.29
CA ILE A 329 -30.85 31.14 15.63
C ILE A 329 -29.42 31.54 16.01
N GLY A 330 -29.28 32.49 16.92
CA GLY A 330 -28.04 33.22 17.17
C GLY A 330 -26.89 32.41 17.76
N GLU A 331 -25.71 33.05 17.79
CA GLU A 331 -24.49 32.47 18.35
C GLU A 331 -24.71 31.97 19.79
N SER A 332 -24.33 30.73 20.08
CA SER A 332 -24.49 30.11 21.41
C SER A 332 -25.90 30.17 22.03
N SER A 333 -26.94 30.44 21.23
CA SER A 333 -28.31 30.76 21.69
C SER A 333 -28.96 29.71 22.59
N PHE A 334 -28.61 28.44 22.48
CA PHE A 334 -29.04 27.30 23.31
C PHE A 334 -27.84 26.51 23.88
N ALA A 335 -26.63 27.07 23.86
CA ALA A 335 -25.42 26.37 24.29
C ALA A 335 -25.53 25.84 25.73
N TYR A 336 -25.15 24.59 25.95
CA TYR A 336 -25.26 23.85 27.21
C TYR A 336 -26.69 23.66 27.77
N ALA A 337 -27.74 23.83 26.94
CA ALA A 337 -29.11 23.51 27.35
C ALA A 337 -29.24 22.04 27.77
N THR A 338 -30.11 21.76 28.76
CA THR A 338 -30.38 20.38 29.22
C THR A 338 -31.88 20.11 29.13
N ILE A 339 -32.26 19.40 28.08
CA ILE A 339 -33.63 19.07 27.70
C ILE A 339 -33.87 17.59 28.03
N THR A 340 -34.99 17.27 28.70
CA THR A 340 -35.25 15.86 29.08
C THR A 340 -35.88 15.03 27.97
N GLY A 341 -36.52 15.68 27.00
CA GLY A 341 -37.17 15.10 25.83
C GLY A 341 -36.60 15.65 24.51
N ALA A 342 -37.43 15.75 23.48
CA ALA A 342 -37.04 16.14 22.13
C ALA A 342 -36.70 17.64 21.97
N VAL A 343 -35.80 17.92 21.02
CA VAL A 343 -35.56 19.24 20.42
C VAL A 343 -35.93 19.17 18.94
N SER A 344 -36.82 20.06 18.49
CA SER A 344 -37.26 20.16 17.09
C SER A 344 -37.04 21.58 16.57
N VAL A 345 -36.39 21.70 15.41
CA VAL A 345 -36.22 22.96 14.67
C VAL A 345 -36.82 22.79 13.28
N ALA A 346 -37.74 23.67 12.93
CA ALA A 346 -38.47 23.64 11.68
C ALA A 346 -38.52 25.02 11.00
N GLY A 347 -38.52 25.03 9.66
CA GLY A 347 -38.52 26.24 8.84
C GLY A 347 -37.11 26.72 8.44
N PRO A 348 -36.99 27.91 7.79
CA PRO A 348 -35.82 28.36 7.05
C PRO A 348 -34.64 28.87 7.93
N ALA A 349 -34.32 28.12 8.99
CA ALA A 349 -33.35 28.51 10.01
C ALA A 349 -31.92 28.56 9.48
N THR A 350 -31.27 29.71 9.67
CA THR A 350 -29.81 29.77 9.80
C THR A 350 -29.45 29.53 11.25
N ILE A 351 -28.73 28.44 11.53
CA ILE A 351 -28.27 28.08 12.88
C ILE A 351 -26.84 28.61 13.06
N GLY A 352 -26.64 29.49 14.04
CA GLY A 352 -25.39 30.22 14.28
C GLY A 352 -24.24 29.36 14.81
N GLN A 353 -23.05 29.97 14.90
CA GLN A 353 -21.86 29.33 15.46
C GLN A 353 -22.12 28.94 16.93
N ASN A 354 -21.74 27.72 17.31
CA ASN A 354 -21.97 27.14 18.65
C ASN A 354 -23.44 27.14 19.13
N ALA A 355 -24.44 27.36 18.25
CA ALA A 355 -25.82 27.67 18.66
C ALA A 355 -26.38 26.78 19.77
N PHE A 356 -26.27 25.46 19.67
CA PHE A 356 -26.72 24.49 20.67
C PHE A 356 -25.57 23.86 21.49
N TYR A 357 -24.31 24.07 21.09
CA TYR A 357 -23.06 23.50 21.65
C TYR A 357 -23.17 22.86 23.05
N GLY A 358 -22.96 21.56 23.12
CA GLY A 358 -22.98 20.80 24.38
C GLY A 358 -24.37 20.64 24.98
N LEU A 359 -25.43 20.76 24.17
CA LEU A 359 -26.80 20.44 24.54
C LEU A 359 -26.94 18.95 24.90
N LYS A 360 -27.99 18.67 25.66
CA LYS A 360 -28.43 17.32 26.01
C LYS A 360 -29.92 17.21 25.72
N ALA A 361 -30.32 16.16 25.02
CA ALA A 361 -31.71 15.90 24.68
C ALA A 361 -31.99 14.39 24.62
N GLU A 362 -33.27 14.01 24.54
CA GLU A 362 -33.67 12.67 24.15
C GLU A 362 -33.39 12.47 22.65
N SER A 363 -33.87 13.38 21.81
CA SER A 363 -33.72 13.37 20.35
C SER A 363 -33.57 14.78 19.78
N LEU A 364 -33.01 14.90 18.57
CA LEU A 364 -32.85 16.13 17.83
C LEU A 364 -33.39 15.96 16.40
N THR A 365 -34.34 16.79 15.98
CA THR A 365 -34.87 16.82 14.61
C THR A 365 -34.68 18.20 13.98
N LEU A 366 -34.04 18.22 12.82
CA LEU A 366 -33.95 19.36 11.91
C LEU A 366 -34.68 18.97 10.61
N ASP A 367 -35.62 19.79 10.15
CA ASP A 367 -36.38 19.51 8.92
C ASP A 367 -35.57 19.78 7.63
N ASP A 368 -36.25 19.78 6.49
CA ASP A 368 -35.69 20.04 5.16
C ASP A 368 -35.71 21.53 4.74
N GLU A 369 -36.28 22.43 5.56
CA GLU A 369 -36.20 23.87 5.36
C GLU A 369 -34.98 24.51 6.07
N VAL A 370 -34.41 23.88 7.12
CA VAL A 370 -33.24 24.40 7.87
C VAL A 370 -32.04 24.66 6.94
N ALA A 371 -31.88 25.90 6.49
CA ALA A 371 -31.02 26.22 5.35
C ALA A 371 -29.51 26.01 5.62
N ASN A 372 -29.01 26.40 6.80
CA ASN A 372 -27.57 26.37 7.10
C ASN A 372 -27.31 26.05 8.58
N ILE A 373 -26.37 25.14 8.84
CA ILE A 373 -25.85 24.84 10.19
C ILE A 373 -24.43 25.42 10.34
N GLY A 374 -24.23 26.31 11.30
CA GLY A 374 -22.97 27.01 11.54
C GLY A 374 -21.84 26.14 12.09
N GLU A 375 -20.64 26.72 12.19
CA GLU A 375 -19.49 26.04 12.77
C GLU A 375 -19.75 25.65 14.23
N ALA A 376 -19.44 24.39 14.58
CA ALA A 376 -19.62 23.81 15.91
C ALA A 376 -21.03 23.96 16.53
N ALA A 377 -22.07 24.21 15.71
CA ALA A 377 -23.42 24.53 16.17
C ALA A 377 -24.01 23.49 17.14
N PHE A 378 -23.73 22.20 16.92
CA PHE A 378 -24.10 21.04 17.71
C PHE A 378 -22.84 20.22 18.08
N ALA A 379 -21.75 20.88 18.48
CA ALA A 379 -20.53 20.18 18.90
C ALA A 379 -20.66 19.67 20.35
N TYR A 380 -20.17 18.46 20.60
CA TYR A 380 -20.16 17.74 21.88
C TYR A 380 -21.54 17.43 22.48
N GLU A 381 -22.57 17.33 21.64
CA GLU A 381 -23.93 16.95 22.05
C GLU A 381 -23.98 15.58 22.74
N THR A 382 -24.94 15.43 23.64
CA THR A 382 -25.32 14.11 24.18
C THR A 382 -26.81 13.90 23.95
N ILE A 383 -27.13 13.26 22.82
CA ILE A 383 -28.47 12.84 22.43
C ILE A 383 -28.63 11.38 22.85
N ASN A 384 -29.70 11.03 23.56
CA ASN A 384 -29.85 9.66 24.10
C ASN A 384 -30.35 8.67 23.03
N ASP A 385 -31.23 9.12 22.14
CA ASP A 385 -31.78 8.36 21.02
C ASP A 385 -31.22 8.86 19.68
N THR A 386 -31.98 9.68 18.95
CA THR A 386 -31.80 9.85 17.50
C THR A 386 -31.59 11.31 17.11
N ILE A 387 -30.66 11.52 16.17
CA ILE A 387 -30.48 12.76 15.42
C ILE A 387 -31.01 12.54 14.00
N ASN A 388 -31.92 13.41 13.55
CA ASN A 388 -32.44 13.43 12.19
C ASN A 388 -32.20 14.81 11.55
N VAL A 389 -31.61 14.84 10.37
CA VAL A 389 -31.38 16.07 9.57
C VAL A 389 -31.92 15.81 8.17
N ALA A 390 -33.13 16.31 7.88
CA ALA A 390 -33.91 15.84 6.73
C ALA A 390 -33.51 16.45 5.38
N GLY A 391 -32.98 17.67 5.35
CA GLY A 391 -32.57 18.31 4.08
C GLY A 391 -31.66 19.53 4.15
N SER A 392 -30.96 19.77 5.27
CA SER A 392 -30.18 21.00 5.46
C SER A 392 -29.08 21.20 4.41
N ALA A 393 -29.11 22.32 3.69
CA ALA A 393 -28.28 22.53 2.51
C ALA A 393 -26.77 22.67 2.82
N THR A 394 -26.41 23.20 4.00
CA THR A 394 -25.01 23.20 4.46
C THR A 394 -24.87 22.78 5.92
N ILE A 395 -23.92 21.88 6.19
CA ILE A 395 -23.51 21.47 7.54
C ILE A 395 -22.08 21.93 7.78
N GLY A 396 -21.94 22.97 8.61
CA GLY A 396 -20.70 23.69 8.84
C GLY A 396 -19.56 22.88 9.48
N LYS A 397 -18.37 23.49 9.52
CA LYS A 397 -17.17 22.87 10.07
C LYS A 397 -17.40 22.46 11.52
N ASN A 398 -16.99 21.26 11.90
CA ASN A 398 -17.18 20.72 13.25
C ASN A 398 -18.64 20.71 13.76
N ALA A 399 -19.66 20.90 12.90
CA ALA A 399 -21.03 21.19 13.34
C ALA A 399 -21.60 20.16 14.32
N PHE A 400 -21.24 18.89 14.19
CA PHE A 400 -21.59 17.77 15.08
C PHE A 400 -20.33 17.06 15.63
N TYR A 401 -19.24 17.81 15.85
CA TYR A 401 -17.96 17.26 16.32
C TYR A 401 -18.07 16.65 17.71
N GLY A 402 -17.60 15.42 17.91
CA GLY A 402 -17.60 14.74 19.20
C GLY A 402 -18.98 14.37 19.77
N THR A 403 -20.03 14.52 18.97
CA THR A 403 -21.43 14.27 19.32
C THR A 403 -21.72 12.79 19.58
N LYS A 404 -22.63 12.53 20.51
CA LYS A 404 -23.07 11.19 20.91
C LYS A 404 -24.56 11.01 20.61
N ALA A 405 -24.90 9.87 20.00
CA ALA A 405 -26.28 9.46 19.71
C ALA A 405 -26.39 7.93 19.59
N THR A 406 -27.61 7.39 19.73
CA THR A 406 -27.91 5.99 19.36
C THR A 406 -28.12 5.85 17.85
N SER A 407 -28.68 6.85 17.17
CA SER A 407 -28.70 6.91 15.71
C SER A 407 -28.51 8.31 15.12
N LEU A 408 -28.02 8.34 13.88
CA LEU A 408 -27.98 9.51 13.00
C LEU A 408 -28.58 9.14 11.65
N THR A 409 -29.55 9.94 11.19
CA THR A 409 -30.02 9.94 9.81
C THR A 409 -29.73 11.30 9.20
N LEU A 410 -28.99 11.31 8.09
CA LEU A 410 -28.86 12.45 7.18
C LEU A 410 -29.64 12.14 5.92
N GLY A 411 -30.57 13.01 5.55
CA GLY A 411 -31.28 12.97 4.27
C GLY A 411 -31.03 14.22 3.43
N GLY A 412 -31.56 14.20 2.20
CA GLY A 412 -31.69 15.39 1.37
C GLY A 412 -30.76 15.45 0.16
N LYS A 413 -31.29 15.94 -0.96
CA LYS A 413 -30.61 15.98 -2.27
C LYS A 413 -29.42 16.93 -2.38
N ALA A 414 -29.15 17.75 -1.36
CA ALA A 414 -28.20 18.86 -1.44
C ALA A 414 -27.38 19.10 -0.16
N THR A 415 -27.29 18.11 0.74
CA THR A 415 -26.65 18.24 2.07
C THR A 415 -25.13 18.37 1.95
N THR A 416 -24.61 19.60 1.86
CA THR A 416 -23.18 19.87 1.74
C THR A 416 -22.50 19.84 3.11
N LEU A 417 -21.77 18.76 3.40
CA LEU A 417 -20.95 18.65 4.61
C LEU A 417 -19.67 19.51 4.51
N ALA A 418 -19.17 20.00 5.62
CA ALA A 418 -17.84 20.63 5.72
C ALA A 418 -16.79 19.67 6.30
N GLU A 419 -15.52 20.12 6.29
CA GLU A 419 -14.43 19.43 6.97
C GLU A 419 -14.79 19.13 8.44
N THR A 420 -14.55 17.87 8.86
CA THR A 420 -14.78 17.38 10.23
C THR A 420 -16.16 17.65 10.82
N ALA A 421 -17.20 17.81 9.97
CA ALA A 421 -18.58 18.06 10.39
C ALA A 421 -19.07 17.09 11.49
N PHE A 422 -18.82 15.79 11.35
CA PHE A 422 -19.11 14.73 12.33
C PHE A 422 -17.81 14.12 12.90
N GLY A 423 -16.73 14.91 12.97
CA GLY A 423 -15.42 14.46 13.42
C GLY A 423 -15.43 13.95 14.86
N TYR A 424 -14.82 12.79 15.13
CA TYR A 424 -14.82 12.12 16.44
C TYR A 424 -16.22 11.83 17.05
N ALA A 425 -17.29 11.87 16.27
CA ALA A 425 -18.63 11.50 16.73
C ALA A 425 -18.69 10.02 17.16
N ARG A 426 -19.55 9.70 18.13
CA ARG A 426 -19.77 8.35 18.66
C ARG A 426 -21.24 7.99 18.54
N ILE A 427 -21.60 7.33 17.43
CA ILE A 427 -22.99 7.12 17.03
C ILE A 427 -23.18 5.68 16.60
N THR A 428 -24.00 4.91 17.33
CA THR A 428 -24.12 3.45 17.13
C THR A 428 -24.57 3.08 15.71
N ASN A 429 -25.51 3.83 15.13
CA ASN A 429 -26.02 3.60 13.78
C ASN A 429 -26.00 4.90 12.97
N VAL A 430 -25.34 4.91 11.82
CA VAL A 430 -25.23 6.09 10.95
C VAL A 430 -25.76 5.76 9.55
N THR A 431 -26.82 6.45 9.15
CA THR A 431 -27.35 6.43 7.77
C THR A 431 -27.07 7.76 7.09
N VAL A 432 -26.39 7.73 5.95
CA VAL A 432 -26.09 8.91 5.13
C VAL A 432 -26.76 8.78 3.77
N ASP A 433 -27.84 9.52 3.54
CA ASP A 433 -28.49 9.68 2.24
C ASP A 433 -28.31 11.14 1.76
N ALA A 434 -27.06 11.48 1.46
CA ALA A 434 -26.64 12.80 1.01
C ALA A 434 -25.87 12.68 -0.32
N ALA A 435 -26.25 13.48 -1.32
CA ALA A 435 -25.74 13.34 -2.69
C ALA A 435 -24.21 13.45 -2.83
N THR A 436 -23.54 14.18 -1.93
CA THR A 436 -22.07 14.30 -1.85
C THR A 436 -21.61 14.34 -0.39
N ILE A 437 -20.74 13.42 0.00
CA ILE A 437 -20.13 13.36 1.33
C ILE A 437 -18.73 13.99 1.27
N SER A 438 -18.57 15.21 1.76
CA SER A 438 -17.33 16.02 1.65
C SER A 438 -16.11 15.50 2.42
N ASN A 439 -14.93 16.00 2.02
CA ASN A 439 -13.64 15.58 2.57
C ASN A 439 -13.58 15.64 4.11
N GLN A 440 -13.12 14.56 4.74
CA GLN A 440 -12.99 14.41 6.20
C GLN A 440 -14.28 14.64 7.01
N ALA A 441 -15.48 14.57 6.42
CA ALA A 441 -16.74 14.82 7.13
C ALA A 441 -16.94 13.93 8.38
N PHE A 442 -16.58 12.64 8.30
CA PHE A 442 -16.70 11.63 9.36
C PHE A 442 -15.33 11.12 9.88
N PHE A 443 -14.32 12.00 9.89
CA PHE A 443 -12.98 11.70 10.40
C PHE A 443 -13.02 11.17 11.85
N HIS A 444 -12.48 9.97 12.09
CA HIS A 444 -12.59 9.24 13.36
C HIS A 444 -14.05 9.05 13.88
N LEU A 445 -15.03 8.83 12.99
CA LEU A 445 -16.35 8.37 13.43
C LEU A 445 -16.24 6.98 14.10
N PHE A 446 -16.79 6.87 15.31
CA PHE A 446 -17.02 5.60 15.99
C PHE A 446 -18.47 5.18 15.74
N THR A 447 -18.69 4.01 15.12
CA THR A 447 -20.02 3.50 14.80
C THR A 447 -20.05 1.97 14.72
N ASP A 448 -21.19 1.36 15.05
CA ASP A 448 -21.37 -0.09 14.90
C ASP A 448 -21.90 -0.45 13.50
N ASN A 449 -22.75 0.41 12.91
CA ASN A 449 -23.35 0.23 11.59
C ASN A 449 -23.28 1.52 10.76
N LEU A 450 -22.63 1.49 9.60
CA LEU A 450 -22.61 2.57 8.61
C LEU A 450 -23.39 2.16 7.36
N MET A 451 -24.38 2.96 6.96
CA MET A 451 -25.25 2.72 5.80
C MET A 451 -25.28 3.95 4.88
N PHE A 452 -25.30 3.70 3.57
CA PHE A 452 -25.44 4.72 2.52
C PHE A 452 -26.82 4.61 1.86
N GLY A 453 -27.47 5.76 1.64
CA GLY A 453 -28.77 5.85 0.99
C GLY A 453 -28.71 5.87 -0.54
N PRO A 454 -29.87 5.82 -1.22
CA PRO A 454 -29.99 5.73 -2.67
C PRO A 454 -29.47 6.94 -3.46
N ASP A 455 -29.36 8.13 -2.87
CA ASP A 455 -28.87 9.32 -3.59
C ASP A 455 -27.32 9.49 -3.53
N VAL A 456 -26.61 8.69 -2.72
CA VAL A 456 -25.13 8.75 -2.58
C VAL A 456 -24.42 8.22 -3.82
N GLN A 457 -23.83 9.10 -4.64
CA GLN A 457 -23.11 8.71 -5.87
C GLN A 457 -21.58 8.75 -5.75
N THR A 458 -21.04 9.54 -4.80
CA THR A 458 -19.59 9.74 -4.61
C THR A 458 -19.25 9.87 -3.13
N ILE A 459 -18.26 9.10 -2.68
CA ILE A 459 -17.60 9.29 -1.37
C ILE A 459 -16.31 10.07 -1.63
N THR A 460 -16.20 11.31 -1.14
CA THR A 460 -15.05 12.20 -1.46
C THR A 460 -13.86 11.99 -0.52
N GLY A 461 -12.74 12.63 -0.84
CA GLY A 461 -11.44 12.29 -0.28
C GLY A 461 -11.31 12.40 1.25
N GLY A 462 -10.99 11.28 1.90
CA GLY A 462 -10.86 11.19 3.35
C GLY A 462 -12.17 11.22 4.14
N ALA A 463 -13.34 11.16 3.48
CA ALA A 463 -14.66 11.32 4.12
C ALA A 463 -14.86 10.45 5.38
N PHE A 464 -14.39 9.20 5.36
CA PHE A 464 -14.48 8.21 6.44
C PHE A 464 -13.09 7.72 6.88
N GLN A 465 -12.09 8.61 6.89
CA GLN A 465 -10.75 8.28 7.39
C GLN A 465 -10.78 7.92 8.88
N PHE A 466 -10.14 6.79 9.22
CA PHE A 466 -10.05 6.20 10.57
C PHE A 466 -11.37 5.83 11.25
N ILE A 467 -12.40 5.39 10.51
CA ILE A 467 -13.62 4.86 11.15
C ILE A 467 -13.38 3.52 11.85
N GLN A 468 -14.08 3.31 12.96
CA GLN A 468 -13.97 2.09 13.78
C GLN A 468 -15.24 1.84 14.62
N ASN A 469 -15.29 0.68 15.27
CA ASN A 469 -16.39 0.28 16.14
C ASN A 469 -16.46 1.06 17.48
N MET A 470 -17.64 1.14 18.09
CA MET A 470 -17.87 1.86 19.36
C MET A 470 -17.23 1.20 20.59
N LYS A 471 -16.88 -0.09 20.55
CA LYS A 471 -16.48 -0.89 21.73
C LYS A 471 -15.14 -0.50 22.36
N ASP A 472 -14.25 0.17 21.62
CA ASP A 472 -13.04 0.83 22.15
C ASP A 472 -12.13 -0.08 23.01
N LEU A 473 -11.94 -1.32 22.55
CA LEU A 473 -11.26 -2.40 23.25
C LEU A 473 -9.72 -2.27 23.16
N PRO A 474 -8.96 -2.73 24.18
CA PRO A 474 -7.50 -2.74 24.12
C PRO A 474 -6.96 -3.74 23.09
N ASN A 475 -5.80 -3.42 22.51
CA ASN A 475 -5.04 -4.28 21.58
C ASN A 475 -4.71 -5.65 22.17
N ILE A 476 -4.69 -6.68 21.33
CA ILE A 476 -4.40 -8.07 21.69
C ILE A 476 -2.98 -8.40 21.24
N ASN A 477 -2.08 -8.71 22.17
CA ASN A 477 -0.67 -9.01 21.89
C ASN A 477 0.05 -7.93 21.04
N GLY A 478 -0.32 -6.66 21.24
CA GLY A 478 0.14 -5.51 20.44
C GLY A 478 -0.66 -5.28 19.15
N GLN A 479 -1.26 -6.32 18.58
CA GLN A 479 -2.08 -6.25 17.38
C GLN A 479 -3.45 -5.61 17.63
N ASP A 480 -4.03 -5.07 16.57
CA ASP A 480 -5.32 -4.39 16.62
C ASP A 480 -6.45 -5.37 16.99
N ASN A 481 -7.33 -4.99 17.91
CA ASN A 481 -8.39 -5.87 18.40
C ASN A 481 -9.51 -6.00 17.36
N PRO A 482 -9.86 -7.19 16.84
CA PRO A 482 -10.92 -7.34 15.84
C PRO A 482 -12.30 -6.87 16.33
N GLY A 483 -12.55 -6.85 17.65
CA GLY A 483 -13.78 -6.27 18.20
C GLY A 483 -13.91 -4.75 18.01
N ASN A 484 -12.84 -4.07 17.60
CA ASN A 484 -12.84 -2.66 17.19
C ASN A 484 -13.17 -2.45 15.70
N GLN A 485 -13.40 -3.51 14.92
CA GLN A 485 -13.77 -3.41 13.52
C GLN A 485 -15.29 -3.24 13.34
N ILE A 486 -15.68 -2.44 12.34
CA ILE A 486 -17.02 -2.51 11.74
C ILE A 486 -17.05 -3.84 10.95
N PRO A 487 -17.91 -4.82 11.29
CA PRO A 487 -17.78 -6.18 10.76
C PRO A 487 -17.87 -6.26 9.24
N THR A 488 -18.85 -5.55 8.66
CA THR A 488 -19.06 -5.42 7.22
C THR A 488 -19.40 -3.98 6.88
N LEU A 489 -18.71 -3.41 5.89
CA LEU A 489 -19.11 -2.17 5.23
C LEU A 489 -19.80 -2.52 3.91
N THR A 490 -21.03 -2.06 3.71
CA THR A 490 -21.79 -2.30 2.47
C THR A 490 -21.74 -1.08 1.57
N ILE A 491 -21.24 -1.25 0.34
CA ILE A 491 -21.20 -0.24 -0.73
C ILE A 491 -22.39 -0.53 -1.68
N PRO A 492 -23.49 0.26 -1.62
CA PRO A 492 -24.64 0.06 -2.50
C PRO A 492 -24.35 0.44 -3.96
N ALA A 493 -25.18 -0.10 -4.87
CA ALA A 493 -24.90 -0.12 -6.30
C ALA A 493 -24.96 1.25 -7.01
N ASN A 494 -25.48 2.28 -6.35
CA ASN A 494 -25.56 3.66 -6.81
C ASN A 494 -24.22 4.41 -6.75
N ILE A 495 -23.29 4.00 -5.88
CA ILE A 495 -21.98 4.64 -5.73
C ILE A 495 -21.13 4.37 -6.97
N SER A 496 -20.61 5.44 -7.57
CA SER A 496 -19.77 5.42 -8.77
C SER A 496 -18.29 5.64 -8.51
N VAL A 497 -17.94 6.40 -7.46
CA VAL A 497 -16.56 6.75 -7.12
C VAL A 497 -16.35 6.70 -5.61
N ILE A 498 -15.25 6.06 -5.20
CA ILE A 498 -14.66 6.19 -3.86
C ILE A 498 -13.33 6.91 -4.03
N ASP A 499 -13.27 8.18 -3.62
CA ASP A 499 -12.15 9.10 -3.87
C ASP A 499 -10.97 8.89 -2.88
N GLY A 500 -9.91 9.68 -3.06
CA GLY A 500 -8.62 9.44 -2.41
C GLY A 500 -8.66 9.48 -0.87
N SER A 501 -8.05 8.48 -0.22
CA SER A 501 -8.04 8.30 1.23
C SER A 501 -9.42 8.10 1.88
N ALA A 502 -10.51 7.92 1.13
CA ALA A 502 -11.90 7.89 1.63
C ALA A 502 -12.12 7.02 2.89
N PHE A 503 -11.50 5.83 2.95
CA PHE A 503 -11.51 4.89 4.07
C PHE A 503 -10.09 4.59 4.60
N TYR A 504 -9.14 5.53 4.45
CA TYR A 504 -7.78 5.39 4.97
C TYR A 504 -7.77 5.00 6.46
N GLY A 505 -7.02 3.97 6.82
CA GLY A 505 -6.85 3.51 8.20
C GLY A 505 -8.13 3.01 8.88
N SER A 506 -9.15 2.64 8.10
CA SER A 506 -10.45 2.22 8.64
C SER A 506 -10.44 0.79 9.15
N LYS A 507 -10.96 0.60 10.37
CA LYS A 507 -11.07 -0.70 11.03
C LYS A 507 -12.34 -1.39 10.54
N LEU A 508 -12.20 -2.11 9.42
CA LEU A 508 -13.25 -2.86 8.74
C LEU A 508 -12.90 -4.36 8.77
N GLY A 509 -13.90 -5.24 8.82
CA GLY A 509 -13.70 -6.68 8.63
C GLY A 509 -13.77 -7.06 7.15
N THR A 510 -14.93 -6.84 6.52
CA THR A 510 -15.20 -7.10 5.10
C THR A 510 -15.76 -5.86 4.40
N VAL A 511 -15.39 -5.64 3.13
CA VAL A 511 -16.07 -4.66 2.26
C VAL A 511 -16.93 -5.42 1.24
N ALA A 512 -18.25 -5.31 1.40
CA ALA A 512 -19.24 -5.93 0.53
C ALA A 512 -19.76 -4.91 -0.49
N ILE A 513 -19.60 -5.19 -1.78
CA ILE A 513 -20.09 -4.33 -2.87
C ILE A 513 -21.34 -4.99 -3.47
N ALA A 514 -22.41 -4.23 -3.65
CA ALA A 514 -23.70 -4.75 -4.11
C ALA A 514 -23.70 -5.17 -5.58
N ASP A 515 -24.56 -6.13 -5.92
CA ASP A 515 -24.79 -6.58 -7.31
C ASP A 515 -25.23 -5.41 -8.21
N ASN A 516 -24.80 -5.44 -9.48
CA ASN A 516 -25.05 -4.38 -10.47
C ASN A 516 -24.45 -3.00 -10.07
N SER A 517 -23.38 -2.98 -9.27
CA SER A 517 -22.68 -1.75 -8.87
C SER A 517 -22.28 -0.86 -10.05
N ARG A 518 -22.32 0.46 -9.82
CA ARG A 518 -21.84 1.49 -10.74
C ARG A 518 -20.41 1.98 -10.45
N LEU A 519 -19.71 1.37 -9.49
CA LEU A 519 -18.39 1.79 -9.02
C LEU A 519 -17.32 1.60 -10.10
N THR A 520 -16.90 2.69 -10.75
CA THR A 520 -15.85 2.69 -11.78
C THR A 520 -14.45 2.97 -11.21
N THR A 521 -14.35 3.70 -10.10
CA THR A 521 -13.06 4.23 -9.60
C THR A 521 -12.86 4.02 -8.11
N LEU A 522 -11.71 3.43 -7.75
CA LEU A 522 -11.10 3.52 -6.42
C LEU A 522 -9.90 4.50 -6.48
N GLY A 523 -9.96 5.58 -5.71
CA GLY A 523 -8.97 6.65 -5.73
C GLY A 523 -7.67 6.36 -4.96
N PHE A 524 -6.73 7.33 -5.04
CA PHE A 524 -5.44 7.29 -4.35
C PHE A 524 -5.59 6.98 -2.86
N GLN A 525 -4.96 5.91 -2.34
CA GLN A 525 -5.08 5.49 -0.94
C GLN A 525 -6.52 5.19 -0.44
N ALA A 526 -7.50 4.92 -1.30
CA ALA A 526 -8.93 4.80 -0.92
C ALA A 526 -9.21 3.92 0.32
N PHE A 527 -8.49 2.81 0.48
CA PHE A 527 -8.54 1.87 1.61
C PHE A 527 -7.14 1.58 2.22
N ALA A 528 -6.15 2.47 2.01
CA ALA A 528 -4.80 2.29 2.55
C ALA A 528 -4.82 2.13 4.08
N PHE A 529 -4.03 1.20 4.62
CA PHE A 529 -4.01 0.80 6.03
C PHE A 529 -5.37 0.33 6.60
N SER A 530 -6.33 -0.06 5.77
CA SER A 530 -7.56 -0.68 6.27
C SER A 530 -7.29 -2.11 6.76
N SER A 531 -8.00 -2.51 7.82
CA SER A 531 -7.97 -3.89 8.33
C SER A 531 -8.87 -4.87 7.55
N ALA A 532 -9.49 -4.42 6.45
CA ALA A 532 -10.36 -5.26 5.63
C ALA A 532 -9.60 -6.48 5.08
N MET A 533 -10.13 -7.67 5.32
CA MET A 533 -9.49 -8.95 4.95
C MET A 533 -9.94 -9.47 3.58
N ALA A 534 -11.11 -9.02 3.11
CA ALA A 534 -11.68 -9.38 1.81
C ALA A 534 -12.48 -8.23 1.20
N ILE A 535 -12.40 -8.12 -0.14
CA ILE A 535 -13.23 -7.26 -0.98
C ILE A 535 -13.47 -7.98 -2.32
N ASN A 536 -14.72 -8.02 -2.77
CA ASN A 536 -15.06 -8.49 -4.11
C ASN A 536 -15.22 -7.27 -5.02
N LEU A 537 -14.29 -7.07 -5.94
CA LEU A 537 -14.31 -5.91 -6.85
C LEU A 537 -15.36 -6.12 -7.95
N PRO A 538 -16.21 -5.12 -8.25
CA PRO A 538 -17.34 -5.29 -9.16
C PRO A 538 -16.91 -5.27 -10.63
N ASP A 539 -17.76 -5.82 -11.49
CA ASP A 539 -17.50 -5.90 -12.94
C ASP A 539 -17.41 -4.52 -13.61
N SER A 540 -17.99 -3.49 -13.02
CA SER A 540 -17.97 -2.10 -13.45
C SER A 540 -16.69 -1.33 -13.07
N LEU A 541 -15.79 -1.91 -12.26
CA LEU A 541 -14.58 -1.23 -11.83
C LEU A 541 -13.61 -1.08 -13.02
N GLU A 542 -13.28 0.16 -13.36
CA GLU A 542 -12.37 0.53 -14.44
C GLU A 542 -10.96 0.86 -13.93
N GLN A 543 -10.84 1.46 -12.74
CA GLN A 543 -9.56 1.99 -12.24
C GLN A 543 -9.36 1.72 -10.75
N ILE A 544 -8.17 1.21 -10.41
CA ILE A 544 -7.64 1.17 -9.04
C ILE A 544 -6.45 2.13 -8.99
N GLY A 545 -6.57 3.21 -8.24
CA GLY A 545 -5.56 4.26 -8.13
C GLY A 545 -4.35 3.88 -7.27
N ASP A 546 -3.33 4.73 -7.30
CA ASP A 546 -2.07 4.50 -6.58
C ASP A 546 -2.31 4.33 -5.07
N GLN A 547 -1.59 3.38 -4.45
CA GLN A 547 -1.69 3.04 -3.03
C GLN A 547 -3.10 2.65 -2.53
N ALA A 548 -4.07 2.34 -3.39
CA ALA A 548 -5.48 2.14 -3.01
C ALA A 548 -5.71 1.19 -1.82
N PHE A 549 -4.90 0.14 -1.66
CA PHE A 549 -4.92 -0.82 -0.54
C PHE A 549 -3.53 -0.98 0.13
N TYR A 550 -2.65 0.02 0.01
CA TYR A 550 -1.30 0.02 0.58
C TYR A 550 -1.33 -0.25 2.10
N GLY A 551 -0.51 -1.19 2.59
CA GLY A 551 -0.50 -1.58 4.02
C GLY A 551 -1.82 -2.21 4.50
N GLY A 552 -2.65 -2.70 3.58
CA GLY A 552 -3.94 -3.32 3.85
C GLY A 552 -3.85 -4.81 4.21
N HIS A 553 -4.91 -5.33 4.82
CA HIS A 553 -4.95 -6.71 5.35
C HIS A 553 -5.64 -7.74 4.41
N LEU A 554 -5.79 -7.40 3.13
CA LEU A 554 -6.46 -8.27 2.14
C LEU A 554 -5.72 -9.60 1.94
N ILE A 555 -6.44 -10.71 2.06
CA ILE A 555 -5.88 -12.07 1.86
C ILE A 555 -6.01 -12.54 0.41
N GLN A 556 -7.05 -12.07 -0.29
CA GLN A 556 -7.34 -12.41 -1.68
C GLN A 556 -7.95 -11.23 -2.42
N VAL A 557 -7.73 -11.17 -3.74
CA VAL A 557 -8.43 -10.25 -4.64
C VAL A 557 -8.71 -10.92 -5.99
N ALA A 558 -9.91 -10.63 -6.53
CA ALA A 558 -10.32 -11.01 -7.88
C ALA A 558 -10.85 -9.77 -8.59
N PHE A 559 -10.62 -9.67 -9.90
CA PHE A 559 -10.89 -8.46 -10.68
C PHE A 559 -12.12 -8.59 -11.60
N GLY A 560 -12.68 -7.45 -11.99
CA GLY A 560 -13.76 -7.33 -12.98
C GLY A 560 -13.25 -7.18 -14.42
N PRO A 561 -14.06 -7.49 -15.44
CA PRO A 561 -13.64 -7.42 -16.84
C PRO A 561 -13.36 -6.02 -17.39
N ASN A 562 -13.95 -4.97 -16.83
CA ASN A 562 -13.75 -3.60 -17.31
C ASN A 562 -12.52 -2.89 -16.70
N LEU A 563 -11.77 -3.56 -15.81
CA LEU A 563 -10.60 -2.99 -15.14
C LEU A 563 -9.48 -2.72 -16.14
N GLN A 564 -9.14 -1.45 -16.37
CA GLN A 564 -8.14 -0.98 -17.33
C GLN A 564 -6.76 -0.80 -16.69
N THR A 565 -6.70 -0.30 -15.44
CA THR A 565 -5.44 0.10 -14.79
C THR A 565 -5.40 -0.26 -13.31
N ILE A 566 -4.25 -0.79 -12.86
CA ILE A 566 -3.87 -0.92 -11.45
C ILE A 566 -2.70 0.03 -11.19
N GLY A 567 -2.88 0.97 -10.28
CA GLY A 567 -1.94 2.06 -9.98
C GLY A 567 -0.68 1.62 -9.23
N ASP A 568 0.21 2.60 -9.04
CA ASP A 568 1.49 2.41 -8.39
C ASP A 568 1.29 2.13 -6.90
N LEU A 569 2.02 1.14 -6.37
CA LEU A 569 1.94 0.68 -4.97
C LEU A 569 0.53 0.20 -4.51
N ALA A 570 -0.38 -0.14 -5.44
CA ALA A 570 -1.80 -0.33 -5.14
C ALA A 570 -2.15 -1.39 -4.06
N PHE A 571 -1.39 -2.48 -3.95
CA PHE A 571 -1.55 -3.57 -2.98
C PHE A 571 -0.24 -3.88 -2.23
N THR A 572 0.67 -2.92 -2.10
CA THR A 572 2.01 -3.13 -1.51
C THR A 572 2.01 -3.14 0.03
N GLU A 573 3.12 -3.61 0.60
CA GLU A 573 3.54 -3.52 2.02
C GLU A 573 3.04 -4.66 2.90
N PHE A 574 3.79 -5.77 2.90
CA PHE A 574 3.74 -6.88 3.87
C PHE A 574 2.35 -7.51 4.10
N GLY A 575 1.44 -7.35 3.14
CA GLY A 575 0.08 -7.85 3.22
C GLY A 575 -0.01 -9.38 3.19
N PRO A 576 -1.06 -9.96 3.82
CA PRO A 576 -1.32 -11.39 3.79
C PRO A 576 -1.92 -11.85 2.45
N LEU A 577 -1.76 -11.07 1.37
CA LEU A 577 -2.31 -11.31 0.05
C LEU A 577 -1.63 -12.52 -0.58
N GLN A 578 -2.38 -13.62 -0.65
CA GLN A 578 -1.91 -14.94 -1.07
C GLN A 578 -2.47 -15.37 -2.43
N ASN A 579 -3.65 -14.87 -2.79
CA ASN A 579 -4.35 -15.25 -4.01
C ASN A 579 -4.76 -14.01 -4.82
N VAL A 580 -4.30 -13.93 -6.07
CA VAL A 580 -4.62 -12.86 -7.03
C VAL A 580 -5.10 -13.48 -8.34
N ASP A 581 -6.37 -13.26 -8.69
CA ASP A 581 -6.99 -13.80 -9.90
C ASP A 581 -7.23 -12.72 -10.98
N PHE A 582 -6.45 -12.80 -12.07
CA PHE A 582 -6.57 -11.98 -13.27
C PHE A 582 -7.43 -12.60 -14.38
N SER A 583 -7.95 -13.83 -14.22
CA SER A 583 -8.64 -14.59 -15.28
C SER A 583 -9.82 -13.84 -15.91
N ARG A 584 -10.47 -12.98 -15.13
CA ARG A 584 -11.59 -12.13 -15.56
C ARG A 584 -11.18 -10.74 -16.05
N ALA A 585 -9.95 -10.28 -15.81
CA ALA A 585 -9.50 -8.89 -15.98
C ALA A 585 -9.22 -8.50 -17.46
N THR A 586 -10.16 -8.77 -18.35
CA THR A 586 -9.91 -8.77 -19.81
C THR A 586 -9.60 -7.41 -20.42
N ALA A 587 -9.96 -6.28 -19.80
CA ALA A 587 -9.59 -4.94 -20.25
C ALA A 587 -8.25 -4.41 -19.70
N LEU A 588 -7.55 -5.14 -18.83
CA LEU A 588 -6.39 -4.61 -18.09
C LEU A 588 -5.21 -4.35 -19.03
N GLU A 589 -4.80 -3.08 -19.17
CA GLU A 589 -3.71 -2.66 -20.05
C GLU A 589 -2.37 -2.47 -19.32
N SER A 590 -2.39 -2.08 -18.04
CA SER A 590 -1.16 -1.79 -17.28
C SER A 590 -1.25 -2.09 -15.77
N ILE A 591 -0.14 -2.59 -15.22
CA ILE A 591 0.10 -2.77 -13.79
C ILE A 591 1.25 -1.86 -13.34
N GLY A 592 0.98 -1.05 -12.30
CA GLY A 592 1.86 0.00 -11.77
C GLY A 592 3.11 -0.46 -11.03
N ASP A 593 3.96 0.52 -10.71
CA ASP A 593 5.25 0.33 -10.04
C ASP A 593 5.02 -0.27 -8.65
N SER A 594 5.69 -1.38 -8.34
CA SER A 594 5.57 -2.13 -7.09
C SER A 594 4.15 -2.60 -6.71
N ALA A 595 3.18 -2.60 -7.64
CA ALA A 595 1.75 -2.71 -7.34
C ALA A 595 1.33 -3.90 -6.43
N PHE A 596 2.03 -5.04 -6.51
CA PHE A 596 1.84 -6.23 -5.67
C PHE A 596 3.12 -6.63 -4.90
N ALA A 597 4.12 -5.76 -4.81
CA ALA A 597 5.42 -6.03 -4.20
C ALA A 597 5.34 -6.46 -2.73
N TYR A 598 6.19 -7.42 -2.35
CA TYR A 598 6.38 -7.90 -0.96
C TYR A 598 5.09 -8.37 -0.27
N ASN A 599 4.26 -9.12 -0.99
CA ASN A 599 3.13 -9.88 -0.47
C ASN A 599 3.48 -11.38 -0.33
N THR A 600 2.48 -12.22 -0.08
CA THR A 600 2.63 -13.67 0.10
C THR A 600 2.00 -14.49 -1.04
N ILE A 601 1.86 -13.87 -2.22
CA ILE A 601 1.16 -14.42 -3.39
C ILE A 601 1.79 -15.75 -3.78
N ASN A 602 1.00 -16.83 -3.73
CA ASN A 602 1.46 -18.21 -3.92
C ASN A 602 0.64 -19.00 -4.95
N ASN A 603 -0.40 -18.41 -5.55
CA ASN A 603 -1.07 -18.96 -6.71
C ASN A 603 -0.24 -18.75 -8.00
N ALA A 604 -0.47 -19.60 -9.00
CA ALA A 604 0.04 -19.38 -10.35
C ALA A 604 -0.64 -18.15 -10.98
N ILE A 605 0.15 -17.32 -11.67
CA ILE A 605 -0.33 -16.10 -12.31
C ILE A 605 -0.42 -16.31 -13.83
N VAL A 606 -1.60 -16.05 -14.39
CA VAL A 606 -1.82 -15.95 -15.85
C VAL A 606 -2.18 -14.50 -16.13
N LEU A 607 -1.38 -13.82 -16.95
CA LEU A 607 -1.62 -12.42 -17.26
C LEU A 607 -2.79 -12.26 -18.25
N PRO A 608 -3.65 -11.23 -18.09
CA PRO A 608 -4.82 -11.05 -18.93
C PRO A 608 -4.44 -10.63 -20.36
N PRO A 609 -5.28 -10.95 -21.37
CA PRO A 609 -4.87 -10.92 -22.77
C PRO A 609 -4.43 -9.56 -23.30
N ASN A 610 -5.03 -8.46 -22.81
CA ASN A 610 -4.77 -7.10 -23.26
C ASN A 610 -3.67 -6.36 -22.48
N LEU A 611 -2.97 -7.02 -21.55
CA LEU A 611 -1.92 -6.39 -20.74
C LEU A 611 -0.70 -6.04 -21.61
N LYS A 612 -0.33 -4.76 -21.64
CA LYS A 612 0.78 -4.24 -22.46
C LYS A 612 2.00 -3.93 -21.62
N ILE A 613 1.81 -3.44 -20.39
CA ILE A 613 2.87 -2.88 -19.55
C ILE A 613 2.82 -3.48 -18.13
N ILE A 614 3.95 -4.04 -17.70
CA ILE A 614 4.23 -4.33 -16.30
C ILE A 614 5.38 -3.41 -15.89
N LYS A 615 5.10 -2.47 -14.98
CA LYS A 615 6.12 -1.53 -14.50
C LYS A 615 7.12 -2.19 -13.53
N ASN A 616 8.02 -1.40 -12.96
CA ASN A 616 9.12 -1.87 -12.14
C ASN A 616 8.60 -2.49 -10.83
N ALA A 617 9.26 -3.54 -10.35
CA ALA A 617 9.01 -4.24 -9.09
C ALA A 617 7.56 -4.77 -8.90
N ALA A 618 6.72 -4.77 -9.94
CA ALA A 618 5.27 -4.96 -9.84
C ALA A 618 4.84 -6.19 -9.02
N PHE A 619 5.57 -7.30 -9.08
CA PHE A 619 5.35 -8.52 -8.30
C PHE A 619 6.59 -8.97 -7.49
N VAL A 620 7.56 -8.09 -7.25
CA VAL A 620 8.83 -8.44 -6.58
C VAL A 620 8.62 -9.05 -5.19
N GLY A 621 9.45 -10.02 -4.80
CA GLY A 621 9.48 -10.55 -3.43
C GLY A 621 8.21 -11.31 -3.01
N ASN A 622 7.54 -11.97 -3.96
CA ASN A 622 6.38 -12.83 -3.71
C ASN A 622 6.78 -14.33 -3.72
N LYS A 623 5.78 -15.23 -3.70
CA LYS A 623 5.99 -16.69 -3.69
C LYS A 623 5.38 -17.36 -4.94
N ILE A 624 5.23 -16.62 -6.05
CA ILE A 624 4.57 -17.07 -7.28
C ILE A 624 5.30 -18.30 -7.83
N PRO A 625 4.63 -19.47 -7.99
CA PRO A 625 5.27 -20.71 -8.43
C PRO A 625 5.30 -20.89 -9.95
N ALA A 626 4.42 -20.20 -10.69
CA ALA A 626 4.33 -20.29 -12.15
C ALA A 626 3.75 -18.99 -12.71
N LEU A 627 4.21 -18.60 -13.90
CA LEU A 627 3.83 -17.37 -14.58
C LEU A 627 3.60 -17.64 -16.07
N THR A 628 2.42 -17.27 -16.58
CA THR A 628 2.11 -17.25 -18.01
C THR A 628 1.98 -15.80 -18.47
N LEU A 629 2.86 -15.39 -19.39
CA LEU A 629 2.79 -14.09 -20.05
C LEU A 629 1.76 -14.13 -21.20
N ASN A 630 1.17 -12.98 -21.54
CA ASN A 630 0.20 -12.84 -22.64
C ASN A 630 0.89 -12.34 -23.92
N ASP A 631 0.41 -12.78 -25.09
CA ASP A 631 0.99 -12.47 -26.40
C ASP A 631 0.99 -10.96 -26.77
N GLY A 632 0.29 -10.11 -26.01
CA GLY A 632 0.24 -8.66 -26.20
C GLY A 632 1.26 -7.85 -25.37
N LEU A 633 2.04 -8.49 -24.50
CA LEU A 633 2.92 -7.84 -23.53
C LEU A 633 4.14 -7.18 -24.21
N GLN A 634 4.36 -5.87 -23.96
CA GLN A 634 5.38 -5.08 -24.66
C GLN A 634 6.63 -4.83 -23.82
N THR A 635 6.45 -4.66 -22.50
CA THR A 635 7.49 -4.21 -21.57
C THR A 635 7.37 -4.91 -20.22
N ILE A 636 8.49 -5.41 -19.70
CA ILE A 636 8.64 -5.96 -18.36
C ILE A 636 9.67 -5.10 -17.62
N GLY A 637 9.24 -4.33 -16.60
CA GLY A 637 10.08 -3.37 -15.88
C GLY A 637 11.17 -3.99 -14.99
N ASP A 638 12.04 -3.13 -14.45
CA ASP A 638 13.13 -3.53 -13.56
C ASP A 638 12.56 -4.24 -12.30
N SER A 639 13.12 -5.37 -11.90
CA SER A 639 12.69 -6.23 -10.78
C SER A 639 11.26 -6.78 -10.86
N ALA A 640 10.55 -6.66 -11.99
CA ALA A 640 9.09 -6.91 -12.08
C ALA A 640 8.61 -8.24 -11.46
N PHE A 641 9.34 -9.34 -11.64
CA PHE A 641 9.07 -10.66 -11.05
C PHE A 641 10.26 -11.20 -10.23
N GLY A 642 11.17 -10.33 -9.81
CA GLY A 642 12.35 -10.71 -9.03
C GLY A 642 11.98 -11.36 -7.68
N TYR A 643 12.86 -12.22 -7.18
CA TYR A 643 12.78 -12.87 -5.86
C TYR A 643 11.51 -13.72 -5.62
N ASN A 644 10.96 -14.31 -6.68
CA ASN A 644 9.78 -15.19 -6.64
C ASN A 644 10.17 -16.69 -6.55
N LYS A 645 9.24 -17.59 -6.89
CA LYS A 645 9.48 -19.05 -6.97
C LYS A 645 9.07 -19.63 -8.34
N ILE A 646 9.10 -18.81 -9.40
CA ILE A 646 8.63 -19.18 -10.74
C ILE A 646 9.51 -20.32 -11.25
N GLN A 647 8.89 -21.48 -11.53
CA GLN A 647 9.60 -22.71 -11.89
C GLN A 647 9.12 -23.32 -13.21
N ASN A 648 9.94 -24.23 -13.74
CA ASN A 648 9.74 -24.93 -15.01
C ASN A 648 9.96 -23.98 -16.21
N GLY A 649 9.02 -23.91 -17.15
CA GLY A 649 9.13 -23.10 -18.36
C GLY A 649 8.66 -21.65 -18.18
N LEU A 650 9.44 -20.69 -18.69
CA LEU A 650 8.98 -19.33 -18.99
C LEU A 650 9.18 -19.07 -20.48
N ALA A 651 8.10 -18.68 -21.16
CA ALA A 651 8.13 -18.21 -22.54
C ALA A 651 7.93 -16.69 -22.56
N VAL A 652 8.92 -15.95 -23.07
CA VAL A 652 8.80 -14.52 -23.37
C VAL A 652 8.19 -14.37 -24.77
N PRO A 653 7.01 -13.76 -24.94
CA PRO A 653 6.34 -13.69 -26.24
C PRO A 653 7.04 -12.70 -27.20
N ASP A 654 6.80 -12.87 -28.50
CA ASP A 654 7.44 -12.09 -29.58
C ASP A 654 7.21 -10.56 -29.48
N SER A 655 6.20 -10.14 -28.75
CA SER A 655 5.81 -8.74 -28.50
C SER A 655 6.68 -8.02 -27.47
N VAL A 656 7.38 -8.74 -26.58
CA VAL A 656 8.23 -8.12 -25.55
C VAL A 656 9.49 -7.56 -26.18
N THR A 657 9.61 -6.24 -26.15
CA THR A 657 10.77 -5.51 -26.69
C THR A 657 11.90 -5.36 -25.67
N ALA A 658 11.59 -5.31 -24.37
CA ALA A 658 12.57 -5.09 -23.32
C ALA A 658 12.23 -5.88 -22.04
N ILE A 659 13.28 -6.48 -21.46
CA ILE A 659 13.27 -7.09 -20.13
C ILE A 659 14.17 -6.23 -19.23
N GLY A 660 13.60 -5.66 -18.17
CA GLY A 660 14.30 -4.80 -17.23
C GLY A 660 15.42 -5.50 -16.45
N LYS A 661 16.22 -4.69 -15.74
CA LYS A 661 17.22 -5.19 -14.79
C LYS A 661 16.55 -6.02 -13.71
N TYR A 662 17.17 -7.07 -13.19
CA TYR A 662 16.61 -7.93 -12.12
C TYR A 662 15.24 -8.58 -12.41
N ALA A 663 14.68 -8.45 -13.61
CA ALA A 663 13.25 -8.70 -13.87
C ALA A 663 12.75 -10.10 -13.45
N PHE A 664 13.59 -11.12 -13.53
CA PHE A 664 13.33 -12.50 -13.11
C PHE A 664 14.42 -13.05 -12.17
N VAL A 665 15.22 -12.18 -11.53
CA VAL A 665 16.30 -12.58 -10.61
C VAL A 665 15.77 -13.49 -9.50
N TYR A 666 16.57 -14.46 -9.03
CA TYR A 666 16.21 -15.36 -7.91
C TYR A 666 14.84 -16.03 -8.06
N ASN A 667 14.65 -16.72 -9.18
CA ASN A 667 13.53 -17.62 -9.43
C ASN A 667 14.02 -19.07 -9.54
N SER A 668 13.27 -19.96 -10.21
CA SER A 668 13.63 -21.36 -10.46
C SER A 668 13.27 -21.77 -11.88
N ILE A 669 13.36 -20.82 -12.83
CA ILE A 669 13.11 -21.05 -14.25
C ILE A 669 14.16 -22.04 -14.75
N SER A 670 13.72 -23.16 -15.33
CA SER A 670 14.58 -24.24 -15.83
C SER A 670 14.56 -24.37 -17.36
N ASN A 671 13.51 -23.85 -18.00
CA ASN A 671 13.43 -23.72 -19.45
C ASN A 671 13.04 -22.28 -19.81
N LEU A 672 13.87 -21.58 -20.58
CA LEU A 672 13.62 -20.21 -21.02
C LEU A 672 13.62 -20.12 -22.55
N THR A 673 12.53 -19.60 -23.12
CA THR A 673 12.45 -19.18 -24.52
C THR A 673 12.28 -17.66 -24.62
N LEU A 674 12.99 -17.05 -25.58
CA LEU A 674 13.02 -15.60 -25.78
C LEU A 674 12.33 -15.21 -27.10
N GLY A 675 11.39 -14.27 -27.01
CA GLY A 675 10.60 -13.79 -28.14
C GLY A 675 11.44 -13.05 -29.19
N THR A 676 11.09 -13.22 -30.45
CA THR A 676 11.85 -12.72 -31.62
C THR A 676 11.83 -11.19 -31.78
N GLY A 677 10.95 -10.47 -31.08
CA GLY A 677 10.97 -9.00 -31.03
C GLY A 677 11.91 -8.39 -29.99
N LEU A 678 12.51 -9.20 -29.10
CA LEU A 678 13.31 -8.74 -27.95
C LEU A 678 14.56 -7.96 -28.37
N GLN A 679 14.68 -6.72 -27.88
CA GLN A 679 15.79 -5.80 -28.20
C GLN A 679 16.85 -5.73 -27.10
N THR A 680 16.44 -5.77 -25.81
CA THR A 680 17.34 -5.54 -24.68
C THR A 680 17.04 -6.44 -23.48
N ILE A 681 18.10 -7.00 -22.89
CA ILE A 681 18.04 -7.80 -21.66
C ILE A 681 18.83 -7.05 -20.57
N GLY A 682 18.17 -6.70 -19.48
CA GLY A 682 18.75 -5.89 -18.40
C GLY A 682 19.85 -6.59 -17.59
N GLN A 683 20.56 -5.77 -16.80
CA GLN A 683 21.52 -6.24 -15.80
C GLN A 683 20.85 -7.23 -14.83
N GLU A 684 21.50 -8.35 -14.53
CA GLU A 684 21.08 -9.33 -13.51
C GLU A 684 19.64 -9.88 -13.75
N ALA A 685 19.11 -9.75 -14.97
CA ALA A 685 17.70 -10.00 -15.32
C ALA A 685 17.22 -11.43 -15.07
N PHE A 686 18.05 -12.43 -15.29
CA PHE A 686 17.80 -13.85 -15.03
C PHE A 686 18.84 -14.46 -14.07
N GLU A 687 19.61 -13.65 -13.35
CA GLU A 687 20.62 -14.15 -12.40
C GLU A 687 19.98 -15.06 -11.34
N ALA A 688 20.70 -16.12 -10.95
CA ALA A 688 20.28 -17.10 -9.94
C ALA A 688 18.96 -17.82 -10.26
N ASN A 689 18.82 -18.25 -11.52
CA ASN A 689 17.82 -19.22 -11.95
C ASN A 689 18.48 -20.60 -12.14
N ILE A 690 17.76 -21.57 -12.71
CA ILE A 690 18.25 -22.93 -12.95
C ILE A 690 18.11 -23.32 -14.44
N ILE A 691 18.26 -22.33 -15.33
CA ILE A 691 18.05 -22.48 -16.78
C ILE A 691 19.00 -23.56 -17.30
N LEU A 692 18.45 -24.62 -17.90
CA LEU A 692 19.17 -25.84 -18.27
C LEU A 692 19.03 -26.19 -19.77
N ASN A 693 18.14 -25.50 -20.50
CA ASN A 693 18.06 -25.62 -21.95
C ASN A 693 19.19 -24.86 -22.66
N ALA A 694 19.46 -25.23 -23.92
CA ALA A 694 20.23 -24.40 -24.84
C ALA A 694 19.53 -23.04 -25.04
N LEU A 695 20.25 -21.95 -24.76
CA LEU A 695 19.73 -20.59 -24.78
C LEU A 695 20.00 -19.93 -26.13
N ASN A 696 18.93 -19.73 -26.89
CA ASN A 696 18.96 -18.98 -28.15
C ASN A 696 18.67 -17.50 -27.88
N ILE A 697 19.66 -16.63 -28.11
CA ILE A 697 19.51 -15.18 -28.09
C ILE A 697 19.06 -14.71 -29.48
N PRO A 698 17.86 -14.11 -29.64
CA PRO A 698 17.34 -13.65 -30.93
C PRO A 698 18.25 -12.63 -31.63
N ALA A 699 18.22 -12.62 -32.97
CA ALA A 699 19.03 -11.72 -33.79
C ALA A 699 18.68 -10.22 -33.63
N SER A 700 17.51 -9.95 -33.05
CA SER A 700 16.98 -8.64 -32.65
C SER A 700 17.61 -8.08 -31.37
N VAL A 701 18.27 -8.90 -30.54
CA VAL A 701 18.89 -8.44 -29.29
C VAL A 701 20.11 -7.60 -29.60
N THR A 702 20.09 -6.34 -29.15
CA THR A 702 21.15 -5.34 -29.34
C THR A 702 22.00 -5.13 -28.10
N ALA A 703 21.49 -5.46 -26.90
CA ALA A 703 22.23 -5.34 -25.64
C ALA A 703 21.87 -6.43 -24.63
N ILE A 704 22.89 -6.97 -23.97
CA ILE A 704 22.79 -7.89 -22.82
C ILE A 704 23.58 -7.26 -21.67
N GLY A 705 22.89 -6.83 -20.61
CA GLY A 705 23.48 -6.15 -19.46
C GLY A 705 24.33 -7.06 -18.56
N ALA A 706 25.13 -6.44 -17.69
CA ALA A 706 26.01 -7.16 -16.79
C ALA A 706 25.27 -8.26 -16.00
N LYS A 707 25.89 -9.45 -15.89
CA LYS A 707 25.34 -10.64 -15.20
C LYS A 707 23.93 -11.08 -15.61
N ALA A 708 23.41 -10.69 -16.78
CA ALA A 708 22.05 -10.99 -17.21
C ALA A 708 21.60 -12.46 -17.02
N PHE A 709 22.50 -13.43 -17.17
CA PHE A 709 22.27 -14.87 -16.97
C PHE A 709 23.23 -15.50 -15.94
N ASN A 710 23.85 -14.71 -15.05
CA ASN A 710 24.84 -15.21 -14.09
C ASN A 710 24.26 -16.29 -13.16
N ALA A 711 25.10 -17.21 -12.68
CA ALA A 711 24.73 -18.26 -11.71
C ALA A 711 23.50 -19.08 -12.14
N ASN A 712 23.59 -19.70 -13.30
CA ASN A 712 22.58 -20.58 -13.90
C ASN A 712 23.20 -21.94 -14.28
N LEU A 713 22.45 -22.82 -14.96
CA LEU A 713 22.89 -24.16 -15.35
C LEU A 713 23.08 -24.32 -16.88
N ILE A 714 23.22 -23.21 -17.62
CA ILE A 714 23.12 -23.19 -19.09
C ILE A 714 24.29 -23.98 -19.72
N PRO A 715 24.03 -25.00 -20.56
CA PRO A 715 25.08 -25.79 -21.21
C PRO A 715 25.51 -25.22 -22.58
N GLU A 716 24.60 -24.53 -23.27
CA GLU A 716 24.77 -24.02 -24.63
C GLU A 716 24.16 -22.63 -24.77
N VAL A 717 24.88 -21.72 -25.45
CA VAL A 717 24.40 -20.39 -25.82
C VAL A 717 24.66 -20.13 -27.30
N ALA A 718 23.62 -19.79 -28.05
CA ALA A 718 23.70 -19.38 -29.45
C ALA A 718 23.20 -17.94 -29.60
N ILE A 719 24.01 -17.07 -30.19
CA ILE A 719 23.70 -15.64 -30.38
C ILE A 719 23.62 -15.35 -31.87
N ALA A 720 22.39 -15.15 -32.37
CA ALA A 720 22.13 -14.94 -33.79
C ALA A 720 22.35 -13.48 -34.27
N GLY A 721 22.54 -12.54 -33.34
CA GLY A 721 22.67 -11.11 -33.60
C GLY A 721 24.08 -10.56 -33.40
N THR A 722 24.17 -9.25 -33.18
CA THR A 722 25.42 -8.53 -32.84
C THR A 722 25.27 -7.71 -31.54
N PRO A 723 24.80 -8.29 -30.42
CA PRO A 723 24.60 -7.52 -29.19
C PRO A 723 25.90 -7.02 -28.60
N THR A 724 25.84 -5.87 -27.93
CA THR A 724 26.84 -5.51 -26.92
C THR A 724 26.63 -6.37 -25.68
N ILE A 725 27.66 -7.11 -25.25
CA ILE A 725 27.60 -7.97 -24.06
C ILE A 725 28.46 -7.36 -22.96
N ASP A 726 27.85 -7.15 -21.80
CA ASP A 726 28.41 -6.44 -20.65
C ASP A 726 28.90 -7.41 -19.54
N GLN A 727 29.55 -6.89 -18.49
CA GLN A 727 30.37 -7.66 -17.56
C GLN A 727 29.65 -8.86 -16.93
N GLU A 728 30.29 -10.03 -16.97
CA GLU A 728 29.82 -11.28 -16.34
C GLU A 728 28.44 -11.79 -16.81
N ALA A 729 27.91 -11.29 -17.93
CA ALA A 729 26.58 -11.62 -18.48
C ALA A 729 26.21 -13.12 -18.50
N PHE A 730 27.18 -14.02 -18.68
CA PHE A 730 27.01 -15.48 -18.73
C PHE A 730 27.87 -16.23 -17.70
N SER A 731 28.40 -15.54 -16.69
CA SER A 731 29.29 -16.13 -15.68
C SER A 731 28.63 -17.20 -14.82
N ASN A 732 29.45 -18.05 -14.19
CA ASN A 732 29.04 -19.11 -13.26
C ASN A 732 27.95 -20.03 -13.83
N ASN A 733 28.10 -20.43 -15.10
CA ASN A 733 27.21 -21.35 -15.82
C ASN A 733 27.92 -22.68 -16.14
N ARG A 734 27.37 -23.48 -17.06
CA ARG A 734 27.89 -24.79 -17.49
C ARG A 734 28.30 -24.80 -18.96
N ILE A 735 28.61 -23.64 -19.55
CA ILE A 735 28.69 -23.45 -21.00
C ILE A 735 29.89 -24.18 -21.61
N THR A 736 29.62 -25.11 -22.52
CA THR A 736 30.63 -25.80 -23.35
C THR A 736 30.44 -25.52 -24.84
N VAL A 737 29.22 -25.14 -25.23
CA VAL A 737 28.84 -24.70 -26.58
C VAL A 737 28.51 -23.21 -26.57
N LEU A 738 29.29 -22.40 -27.28
CA LEU A 738 29.10 -20.94 -27.34
C LEU A 738 29.35 -20.43 -28.77
N HIS A 739 28.26 -20.17 -29.49
CA HIS A 739 28.26 -19.69 -30.87
C HIS A 739 27.80 -18.23 -30.89
N ALA A 740 28.78 -17.32 -30.89
CA ALA A 740 28.57 -15.87 -30.80
C ALA A 740 29.55 -15.11 -31.72
N ALA A 741 29.79 -15.64 -32.92
CA ALA A 741 30.84 -15.19 -33.84
C ALA A 741 30.73 -13.71 -34.29
N THR A 742 29.56 -13.10 -34.11
CA THR A 742 29.21 -11.72 -34.48
C THR A 742 28.85 -10.83 -33.28
N ALA A 743 28.89 -11.34 -32.05
CA ALA A 743 28.63 -10.54 -30.86
C ALA A 743 29.82 -9.60 -30.53
N VAL A 744 29.57 -8.59 -29.69
CA VAL A 744 30.60 -7.63 -29.25
C VAL A 744 30.65 -7.56 -27.73
N PRO A 745 31.42 -8.42 -27.06
CA PRO A 745 31.72 -8.26 -25.64
C PRO A 745 32.52 -6.98 -25.38
N THR A 746 32.14 -6.22 -24.35
CA THR A 746 32.84 -5.01 -23.92
C THR A 746 33.86 -5.29 -22.81
N THR A 747 33.66 -6.38 -22.08
CA THR A 747 34.34 -6.81 -20.85
C THR A 747 34.20 -8.34 -20.69
N PRO A 748 34.98 -8.99 -19.80
CA PRO A 748 34.80 -10.42 -19.49
C PRO A 748 33.36 -10.78 -19.13
N ASP A 749 32.74 -11.63 -19.95
CA ASP A 749 31.30 -11.92 -20.01
C ASP A 749 30.93 -13.30 -19.46
N ALA A 750 31.70 -14.36 -19.75
CA ALA A 750 31.47 -15.71 -19.20
C ALA A 750 32.68 -16.26 -18.43
N LEU A 751 32.79 -15.84 -17.17
CA LEU A 751 33.78 -16.36 -16.22
C LEU A 751 33.24 -17.60 -15.48
N ASN A 752 34.14 -18.39 -14.90
CA ASN A 752 33.85 -19.46 -13.95
C ASN A 752 32.85 -20.52 -14.43
N GLN A 753 32.87 -20.90 -15.71
CA GLN A 753 32.07 -22.02 -16.20
C GLN A 753 32.47 -23.32 -15.50
N ASN A 754 31.52 -24.12 -15.02
CA ASN A 754 31.78 -25.43 -14.41
C ASN A 754 31.05 -26.51 -15.21
N ALA A 755 31.80 -27.29 -15.99
CA ALA A 755 31.26 -28.26 -16.93
C ALA A 755 31.92 -29.63 -16.81
N ASP A 756 31.22 -30.66 -17.31
CA ASP A 756 31.70 -32.02 -17.43
C ASP A 756 31.57 -32.50 -18.89
N ALA A 757 32.50 -33.34 -19.35
CA ALA A 757 32.28 -34.25 -20.48
C ALA A 757 32.39 -35.70 -20.01
N TYR A 758 31.62 -36.56 -20.66
CA TYR A 758 31.75 -38.01 -20.62
C TYR A 758 32.26 -38.45 -21.98
N THR A 759 33.36 -39.21 -21.99
CA THR A 759 34.12 -39.50 -23.21
C THR A 759 35.02 -40.72 -23.01
N ASP A 760 35.67 -41.18 -24.09
CA ASP A 760 36.72 -42.21 -24.02
C ASP A 760 38.13 -41.59 -24.11
N SER A 761 39.16 -42.42 -24.00
CA SER A 761 40.56 -41.99 -23.97
C SER A 761 41.15 -41.56 -25.33
N ALA A 762 40.40 -41.70 -26.43
CA ALA A 762 40.78 -41.17 -27.75
C ALA A 762 40.18 -39.77 -27.99
N HIS A 763 38.98 -39.51 -27.48
CA HIS A 763 38.22 -38.27 -27.69
C HIS A 763 38.44 -37.25 -26.54
N VAL A 764 39.71 -36.89 -26.32
CA VAL A 764 40.17 -35.91 -25.30
C VAL A 764 40.95 -34.73 -25.89
N SER A 765 40.65 -34.33 -27.13
CA SER A 765 41.10 -33.03 -27.65
C SER A 765 40.19 -31.89 -27.19
N LEU A 766 40.71 -30.66 -27.21
CA LEU A 766 39.91 -29.46 -26.96
C LEU A 766 38.76 -29.28 -27.95
N ARG A 767 38.78 -29.97 -29.10
CA ARG A 767 37.72 -29.94 -30.12
C ARG A 767 36.64 -30.99 -29.89
N ASP A 768 36.93 -32.03 -29.11
CA ASP A 768 35.95 -33.01 -28.64
C ASP A 768 35.20 -32.46 -27.40
N LEU A 769 35.90 -31.68 -26.57
CA LEU A 769 35.39 -31.16 -25.29
C LEU A 769 34.65 -29.81 -25.39
N PHE A 770 34.88 -29.00 -26.43
CA PHE A 770 34.31 -27.65 -26.55
C PHE A 770 33.79 -27.34 -27.96
N SER A 771 32.75 -26.52 -28.06
CA SER A 771 32.18 -26.03 -29.32
C SER A 771 32.09 -24.50 -29.30
N VAL A 772 33.20 -23.82 -29.60
CA VAL A 772 33.34 -22.37 -29.40
C VAL A 772 33.62 -21.64 -30.72
N ALA A 773 32.81 -20.63 -31.01
CA ALA A 773 32.97 -19.74 -32.16
C ALA A 773 32.55 -18.31 -31.77
N ILE A 774 33.51 -17.48 -31.36
CA ILE A 774 33.30 -16.11 -30.82
C ILE A 774 34.43 -15.22 -31.36
N SER A 775 34.18 -13.97 -31.75
CA SER A 775 35.21 -12.96 -32.08
C SER A 775 36.40 -13.46 -32.95
N GLY A 776 36.17 -14.41 -33.85
CA GLY A 776 37.22 -15.04 -34.67
C GLY A 776 38.19 -15.98 -33.94
N VAL A 777 37.94 -16.36 -32.69
CA VAL A 777 38.72 -17.34 -31.93
C VAL A 777 38.03 -18.72 -31.85
N SER A 778 38.83 -19.76 -31.62
CA SER A 778 38.40 -21.17 -31.59
C SER A 778 38.97 -21.94 -30.40
N GLN A 779 38.51 -23.19 -30.20
CA GLN A 779 38.97 -24.10 -29.13
C GLN A 779 40.49 -24.30 -29.12
N ASP A 780 41.14 -24.26 -30.29
CA ASP A 780 42.60 -24.43 -30.40
C ASP A 780 43.38 -23.33 -29.65
N GLN A 781 42.74 -22.22 -29.28
CA GLN A 781 43.33 -21.12 -28.52
C GLN A 781 43.09 -21.20 -27.00
N ILE A 782 42.37 -22.22 -26.51
CA ILE A 782 42.19 -22.45 -25.06
C ILE A 782 43.55 -22.73 -24.40
N VAL A 783 43.79 -22.04 -23.29
CA VAL A 783 44.93 -22.25 -22.38
C VAL A 783 44.49 -23.16 -21.25
N VAL A 784 45.04 -24.37 -21.23
CA VAL A 784 44.85 -25.37 -20.16
C VAL A 784 45.83 -25.10 -19.01
N SER A 785 45.35 -25.21 -17.78
CA SER A 785 46.09 -24.98 -16.54
C SER A 785 45.52 -25.81 -15.39
N ASN A 786 46.21 -25.86 -14.24
CA ASN A 786 45.74 -26.54 -13.01
C ASN A 786 45.15 -27.95 -13.27
N ILE A 787 45.87 -28.81 -14.02
CA ILE A 787 45.40 -30.17 -14.31
C ILE A 787 45.42 -30.99 -13.03
N GLN A 788 44.27 -31.54 -12.65
CA GLN A 788 44.07 -32.41 -11.50
C GLN A 788 43.77 -33.83 -12.01
N GLY A 789 44.79 -34.69 -12.00
CA GLY A 789 44.71 -36.08 -12.42
C GLY A 789 46.09 -36.73 -12.42
N THR A 790 46.23 -37.90 -11.81
CA THR A 790 47.55 -38.54 -11.57
C THR A 790 48.22 -38.94 -12.89
N GLY A 791 49.27 -38.19 -13.27
CA GLY A 791 50.02 -38.44 -14.51
C GLY A 791 49.35 -37.90 -15.79
N VAL A 792 48.28 -37.13 -15.67
CA VAL A 792 47.62 -36.48 -16.82
C VAL A 792 48.44 -35.27 -17.27
N ALA A 793 48.67 -35.15 -18.58
CA ALA A 793 49.39 -34.05 -19.20
C ALA A 793 48.64 -33.53 -20.43
N PHE A 794 48.83 -32.26 -20.77
CA PHE A 794 48.25 -31.62 -21.95
C PHE A 794 49.31 -31.38 -23.02
N ASN A 795 49.08 -31.90 -24.23
CA ASN A 795 49.97 -31.69 -25.38
C ASN A 795 49.55 -30.43 -26.15
N THR A 796 50.37 -29.38 -26.03
CA THR A 796 50.11 -28.06 -26.63
C THR A 796 50.18 -28.05 -28.16
N ALA A 797 50.82 -29.05 -28.79
CA ALA A 797 50.94 -29.17 -30.24
C ALA A 797 49.76 -29.93 -30.88
N THR A 798 49.25 -30.98 -30.22
CA THR A 798 48.07 -31.74 -30.69
C THR A 798 46.75 -31.29 -30.08
N LYS A 799 46.78 -30.33 -29.13
CA LYS A 799 45.61 -29.78 -28.42
C LYS A 799 44.78 -30.85 -27.72
N SER A 800 45.45 -31.87 -27.18
CA SER A 800 44.83 -33.06 -26.59
C SER A 800 45.54 -33.53 -25.33
N PHE A 801 44.80 -34.18 -24.44
CA PHE A 801 45.32 -34.76 -23.20
C PHE A 801 45.97 -36.13 -23.43
N THR A 802 46.91 -36.48 -22.55
CA THR A 802 47.53 -37.81 -22.47
C THR A 802 47.59 -38.24 -21.02
N MET A 803 47.26 -39.50 -20.73
CA MET A 803 47.11 -40.00 -19.37
C MET A 803 47.45 -41.50 -19.26
N PRO A 804 47.74 -42.03 -18.06
CA PRO A 804 47.96 -43.46 -17.85
C PRO A 804 46.71 -44.29 -18.17
N ALA A 805 46.93 -45.55 -18.58
CA ALA A 805 45.85 -46.53 -18.67
C ALA A 805 45.22 -46.75 -17.28
N GLY A 806 43.88 -46.80 -17.21
CA GLY A 806 43.15 -46.85 -15.95
C GLY A 806 42.87 -45.49 -15.29
N THR A 807 43.07 -44.38 -16.00
CA THR A 807 42.55 -43.07 -15.56
C THR A 807 41.02 -43.06 -15.72
N GLU A 808 40.28 -42.87 -14.64
CA GLU A 808 38.81 -42.85 -14.63
C GLU A 808 38.24 -41.43 -14.80
N GLN A 809 38.91 -40.42 -14.24
CA GLN A 809 38.51 -39.01 -14.36
C GLN A 809 39.72 -38.08 -14.20
N PHE A 810 39.61 -36.86 -14.73
CA PHE A 810 40.51 -35.74 -14.43
C PHE A 810 39.77 -34.40 -14.57
N SER A 811 40.37 -33.32 -14.09
CA SER A 811 39.86 -31.96 -14.35
C SER A 811 40.98 -30.98 -14.67
N PHE A 812 40.63 -29.82 -15.22
CA PHE A 812 41.57 -28.74 -15.52
C PHE A 812 40.89 -27.38 -15.50
N ASN A 813 41.62 -26.34 -15.09
CA ASN A 813 41.18 -24.97 -15.30
C ASN A 813 41.49 -24.56 -16.74
N TRP A 814 40.56 -23.90 -17.40
CA TRP A 814 40.73 -23.38 -18.75
C TRP A 814 40.51 -21.88 -18.81
N SER A 815 41.15 -21.23 -19.78
CA SER A 815 40.81 -19.88 -20.19
C SER A 815 40.96 -19.70 -21.69
N LEU A 816 40.11 -18.88 -22.29
CA LEU A 816 40.17 -18.48 -23.69
C LEU A 816 40.11 -16.96 -23.77
N LYS A 817 41.13 -16.35 -24.38
CA LYS A 817 41.15 -14.90 -24.60
C LYS A 817 40.75 -14.57 -26.03
N ALA A 818 39.67 -13.83 -26.18
CA ALA A 818 39.17 -13.33 -27.47
C ALA A 818 40.04 -12.18 -28.01
N ALA A 819 39.87 -11.87 -29.30
CA ALA A 819 40.67 -10.86 -30.00
C ALA A 819 40.44 -9.43 -29.48
N ASP A 820 39.24 -9.15 -28.99
CA ASP A 820 38.82 -7.91 -28.30
C ASP A 820 39.45 -7.76 -26.89
N GLY A 821 39.96 -8.84 -26.30
CA GLY A 821 40.60 -8.86 -24.98
C GLY A 821 39.77 -9.53 -23.87
N THR A 822 38.51 -9.84 -24.14
CA THR A 822 37.60 -10.61 -23.27
C THR A 822 38.20 -11.96 -22.93
N THR A 823 38.01 -12.44 -21.70
CA THR A 823 38.59 -13.70 -21.23
C THR A 823 37.50 -14.57 -20.63
N TYR A 824 37.19 -15.66 -21.33
CA TYR A 824 36.35 -16.75 -20.85
C TYR A 824 37.17 -17.62 -19.90
N THR A 825 36.58 -18.11 -18.81
CA THR A 825 37.27 -19.00 -17.85
C THR A 825 36.35 -20.10 -17.34
N GLY A 826 36.95 -21.21 -16.89
CA GLY A 826 36.20 -22.23 -16.18
C GLY A 826 37.03 -23.36 -15.59
N LEU A 827 36.33 -24.27 -14.91
CA LEU A 827 36.77 -25.60 -14.54
C LEU A 827 36.07 -26.59 -15.49
N TYR A 828 36.85 -27.48 -16.10
CA TYR A 828 36.33 -28.58 -16.90
C TYR A 828 36.68 -29.91 -16.24
N LYS A 829 35.69 -30.79 -16.11
CA LYS A 829 35.84 -32.17 -15.62
C LYS A 829 35.68 -33.13 -16.80
N VAL A 830 36.51 -34.17 -16.87
CA VAL A 830 36.47 -35.18 -17.92
C VAL A 830 36.36 -36.53 -17.25
N HIS A 831 35.22 -37.18 -17.44
CA HIS A 831 34.93 -38.54 -17.00
C HIS A 831 35.22 -39.48 -18.15
N LEU A 832 36.11 -40.44 -17.92
CA LEU A 832 36.62 -41.34 -18.96
C LEU A 832 35.88 -42.68 -18.95
N ASN A 833 35.98 -43.37 -20.08
CA ASN A 833 35.30 -44.63 -20.40
C ASN A 833 33.79 -44.49 -20.65
N ASP A 834 33.28 -43.26 -20.79
CA ASP A 834 31.90 -42.90 -21.13
C ASP A 834 30.84 -43.72 -20.33
N PRO A 835 30.77 -43.51 -18.99
CA PRO A 835 29.97 -44.33 -18.09
C PRO A 835 28.47 -44.23 -18.37
N VAL A 836 27.75 -45.33 -18.14
CA VAL A 836 26.33 -45.49 -18.54
C VAL A 836 25.36 -44.43 -17.98
N ILE A 837 25.74 -43.71 -16.91
CA ILE A 837 24.93 -42.64 -16.31
C ILE A 837 25.77 -41.38 -16.12
N HIS A 838 25.30 -40.26 -16.68
CA HIS A 838 25.93 -38.95 -16.58
C HIS A 838 25.28 -38.13 -15.46
N ALA A 839 26.09 -37.52 -14.58
CA ALA A 839 25.61 -36.79 -13.42
C ALA A 839 26.57 -35.63 -13.04
N HIS A 840 26.04 -34.41 -13.02
CA HIS A 840 26.78 -33.15 -12.93
C HIS A 840 26.61 -32.44 -11.59
N ASP A 841 27.65 -31.81 -11.05
CA ASP A 841 27.51 -30.93 -9.89
C ASP A 841 26.69 -29.67 -10.22
N ILE A 842 25.77 -29.29 -9.34
CA ILE A 842 24.97 -28.05 -9.49
C ILE A 842 25.07 -27.15 -8.26
N ASN A 843 24.92 -25.84 -8.51
CA ASN A 843 24.66 -24.85 -7.48
C ASN A 843 23.16 -24.51 -7.48
N LEU A 844 22.58 -24.47 -6.29
CA LEU A 844 21.27 -23.95 -5.97
C LEU A 844 21.42 -22.88 -4.88
N PHE A 845 20.35 -22.12 -4.66
CA PHE A 845 20.22 -21.16 -3.57
C PHE A 845 19.16 -21.62 -2.58
N THR A 846 19.31 -21.23 -1.32
CA THR A 846 18.37 -21.59 -0.26
C THR A 846 16.93 -21.18 -0.63
N GLY A 847 16.00 -22.11 -0.46
CA GLY A 847 14.60 -21.98 -0.88
C GLY A 847 14.26 -22.38 -2.32
N GLN A 848 15.25 -22.67 -3.19
CA GLN A 848 15.02 -23.34 -4.47
C GLN A 848 14.83 -24.86 -4.25
N VAL A 849 13.92 -25.49 -5.00
CA VAL A 849 13.61 -26.92 -4.84
C VAL A 849 14.45 -27.76 -5.81
N TRP A 850 15.30 -28.63 -5.27
CA TRP A 850 16.01 -29.64 -6.05
C TRP A 850 15.05 -30.61 -6.77
N LYS A 851 15.40 -30.99 -7.99
CA LYS A 851 14.72 -32.02 -8.78
C LYS A 851 15.77 -32.93 -9.46
N PRO A 852 15.50 -34.24 -9.63
CA PRO A 852 16.50 -35.19 -10.14
C PRO A 852 16.92 -34.91 -11.59
N GLU A 853 16.19 -34.11 -12.36
CA GLU A 853 16.55 -33.67 -13.71
C GLU A 853 17.74 -32.69 -13.70
N LEU A 854 17.98 -31.96 -12.61
CA LEU A 854 18.94 -30.84 -12.59
C LEU A 854 20.41 -31.29 -12.62
N ASN A 855 20.73 -32.41 -11.95
CA ASN A 855 22.05 -33.03 -12.02
C ASN A 855 22.17 -34.05 -13.18
N PHE A 856 21.06 -34.57 -13.72
CA PHE A 856 21.08 -35.67 -14.68
C PHE A 856 21.53 -35.23 -16.07
N GLY A 857 22.65 -35.78 -16.55
CA GLY A 857 23.24 -35.50 -17.86
C GLY A 857 22.81 -36.46 -18.98
N GLY A 858 21.85 -37.36 -18.70
CA GLY A 858 21.49 -38.47 -19.57
C GLY A 858 22.05 -39.81 -19.09
N ALA A 859 21.59 -40.90 -19.70
CA ALA A 859 22.12 -42.24 -19.48
C ALA A 859 21.99 -43.05 -20.77
N VAL A 860 23.04 -43.79 -21.15
CA VAL A 860 23.12 -44.52 -22.42
C VAL A 860 23.83 -45.86 -22.25
N LYS A 861 23.29 -46.91 -22.86
CA LYS A 861 23.90 -48.25 -22.88
C LYS A 861 24.26 -48.64 -24.30
N LYS A 862 25.55 -48.93 -24.51
CA LYS A 862 26.09 -49.41 -25.79
C LYS A 862 25.92 -50.93 -25.89
N ASN A 863 25.29 -51.39 -26.96
CA ASN A 863 25.05 -52.79 -27.29
C ASN A 863 25.69 -53.10 -28.66
N GLY A 864 27.01 -53.32 -28.67
CA GLY A 864 27.78 -53.31 -29.92
C GLY A 864 27.82 -51.89 -30.51
N THR A 865 27.21 -51.69 -31.68
CA THR A 865 27.06 -50.37 -32.32
C THR A 865 25.74 -49.67 -32.01
N GLU A 866 24.81 -50.34 -31.33
CA GLU A 866 23.52 -49.77 -30.93
C GLU A 866 23.68 -48.94 -29.64
N ILE A 867 23.09 -47.75 -29.60
CA ILE A 867 23.03 -46.90 -28.41
C ILE A 867 21.59 -46.88 -27.92
N ILE A 868 21.37 -47.34 -26.69
CA ILE A 868 20.05 -47.37 -26.05
C ILE A 868 20.03 -46.26 -24.99
N GLU A 869 19.22 -45.23 -25.20
CA GLU A 869 18.95 -44.22 -24.17
C GLU A 869 18.16 -44.83 -23.01
N ILE A 870 18.53 -44.47 -21.78
CA ILE A 870 17.84 -44.88 -20.56
C ILE A 870 17.19 -43.63 -19.94
N PRO A 871 15.85 -43.51 -19.93
CA PRO A 871 15.19 -42.34 -19.39
C PRO A 871 15.28 -42.29 -17.86
N LEU A 872 15.24 -41.09 -17.28
CA LEU A 872 15.28 -40.85 -15.82
C LEU A 872 14.13 -41.54 -15.05
N SER A 873 13.04 -41.91 -15.74
CA SER A 873 11.97 -42.76 -15.22
C SER A 873 12.47 -44.14 -14.76
N ASP A 874 13.50 -44.68 -15.40
CA ASP A 874 13.95 -46.07 -15.25
C ASP A 874 15.15 -46.17 -14.29
N LEU A 875 15.76 -45.04 -13.94
CA LEU A 875 16.84 -44.93 -12.97
C LEU A 875 16.28 -44.89 -11.54
N THR A 876 16.89 -45.65 -10.65
CA THR A 876 16.79 -45.40 -9.20
C THR A 876 17.71 -44.25 -8.81
N TRP A 877 17.40 -43.56 -7.71
CA TRP A 877 18.35 -42.60 -7.13
C TRP A 877 18.26 -42.53 -5.60
N THR A 878 19.36 -42.15 -4.97
CA THR A 878 19.44 -41.81 -3.54
C THR A 878 20.12 -40.46 -3.37
N VAL A 879 19.73 -39.71 -2.35
CA VAL A 879 20.41 -38.48 -1.94
C VAL A 879 20.88 -38.63 -0.50
N THR A 880 22.15 -38.36 -0.25
CA THR A 880 22.78 -38.41 1.07
C THR A 880 23.24 -37.04 1.55
N ASP A 881 23.24 -36.87 2.88
CA ASP A 881 23.87 -35.74 3.56
C ASP A 881 25.40 -35.86 3.60
N GLN A 882 26.06 -34.87 4.22
CA GLN A 882 27.51 -34.83 4.37
C GLN A 882 28.08 -35.99 5.21
N ASN A 883 27.24 -36.69 5.98
CA ASN A 883 27.58 -37.85 6.81
C ASN A 883 27.32 -39.19 6.10
N GLY A 884 26.72 -39.18 4.90
CA GLY A 884 26.32 -40.38 4.15
C GLY A 884 24.95 -40.94 4.54
N ALA A 885 24.17 -40.25 5.37
CA ALA A 885 22.81 -40.65 5.71
C ALA A 885 21.85 -40.36 4.56
N VAL A 886 21.02 -41.34 4.17
CA VAL A 886 20.04 -41.18 3.08
C VAL A 886 18.88 -40.31 3.57
N ILE A 887 18.67 -39.18 2.90
CA ILE A 887 17.62 -38.18 3.21
C ILE A 887 16.46 -38.21 2.21
N ALA A 888 16.71 -38.70 0.98
CA ALA A 888 15.70 -38.92 -0.04
C ALA A 888 16.10 -40.08 -0.95
N SER A 889 15.13 -40.77 -1.56
CA SER A 889 15.40 -41.78 -2.59
C SER A 889 14.19 -42.02 -3.50
N LYS A 890 14.44 -42.65 -4.65
CA LYS A 890 13.45 -43.21 -5.58
C LYS A 890 13.84 -44.65 -5.90
N ASP A 891 12.92 -45.59 -5.69
CA ASP A 891 13.11 -47.00 -6.01
C ASP A 891 12.73 -47.36 -7.47
N ARG A 892 12.71 -48.67 -7.78
CA ARG A 892 12.43 -49.20 -9.12
C ARG A 892 10.96 -49.17 -9.50
N ASP A 893 10.06 -49.14 -8.51
CA ASP A 893 8.62 -49.04 -8.72
C ASP A 893 8.18 -47.57 -8.82
N GLY A 894 9.13 -46.63 -8.75
CA GLY A 894 8.94 -45.20 -8.86
C GLY A 894 8.55 -44.52 -7.54
N VAL A 895 8.59 -45.24 -6.41
CA VAL A 895 8.21 -44.70 -5.11
C VAL A 895 9.32 -43.78 -4.62
N VAL A 896 8.97 -42.50 -4.44
CA VAL A 896 9.85 -41.50 -3.84
C VAL A 896 9.64 -41.49 -2.33
N THR A 897 10.73 -41.48 -1.56
CA THR A 897 10.74 -41.35 -0.11
C THR A 897 11.65 -40.20 0.31
N GLY A 898 11.29 -39.50 1.39
CA GLY A 898 12.04 -38.34 1.88
C GLY A 898 11.98 -37.13 0.96
N SER A 899 12.84 -36.14 1.22
CA SER A 899 12.98 -34.92 0.43
C SER A 899 14.37 -34.32 0.65
N VAL A 900 14.89 -33.59 -0.34
CA VAL A 900 16.15 -32.83 -0.18
C VAL A 900 15.83 -31.50 0.49
N PRO A 901 16.35 -31.20 1.70
CA PRO A 901 16.16 -29.90 2.32
C PRO A 901 16.81 -28.79 1.49
N SER A 902 16.23 -27.60 1.55
CA SER A 902 16.68 -26.40 0.82
C SER A 902 16.74 -25.17 1.73
N ASP A 903 16.48 -25.35 3.02
CA ASP A 903 16.37 -24.33 4.06
C ASP A 903 17.71 -23.93 4.68
N GLN A 904 18.83 -24.55 4.26
CA GLN A 904 20.15 -24.37 4.88
C GLN A 904 21.30 -24.32 3.86
N VAL A 905 22.33 -23.53 4.16
CA VAL A 905 23.60 -23.48 3.40
C VAL A 905 24.39 -24.76 3.66
N THR A 906 24.43 -25.67 2.69
CA THR A 906 24.97 -27.03 2.86
C THR A 906 25.27 -27.67 1.50
N TRP A 907 25.69 -28.94 1.49
CA TRP A 907 25.74 -29.74 0.26
C TRP A 907 25.28 -31.18 0.50
N TYR A 908 24.74 -31.78 -0.56
CA TYR A 908 24.26 -33.16 -0.62
C TYR A 908 24.94 -33.91 -1.76
N THR A 909 24.88 -35.24 -1.75
CA THR A 909 25.30 -36.08 -2.89
C THR A 909 24.10 -36.84 -3.43
N VAL A 910 23.76 -36.67 -4.70
CA VAL A 910 22.84 -37.56 -5.41
C VAL A 910 23.64 -38.71 -6.05
N THR A 911 23.11 -39.92 -5.99
CA THR A 911 23.61 -41.09 -6.71
C THR A 911 22.48 -41.74 -7.48
N TYR A 912 22.61 -41.78 -8.79
CA TYR A 912 21.72 -42.47 -9.71
C TYR A 912 22.24 -43.89 -9.96
N ALA A 913 21.35 -44.87 -10.15
CA ALA A 913 21.75 -46.24 -10.46
C ALA A 913 20.75 -46.98 -11.38
N TYR A 914 21.31 -47.78 -12.30
CA TYR A 914 20.58 -48.62 -13.24
C TYR A 914 21.25 -50.00 -13.34
N GLY A 915 20.57 -51.04 -12.84
CA GLY A 915 21.14 -52.39 -12.79
C GLY A 915 22.31 -52.49 -11.81
N ALA A 916 23.53 -52.50 -12.35
CA ALA A 916 24.80 -52.46 -11.61
C ALA A 916 25.61 -51.17 -11.88
N GLU A 917 25.15 -50.33 -12.81
CA GLU A 917 25.79 -49.06 -13.18
C GLU A 917 25.34 -47.95 -12.22
N SER A 918 26.24 -47.02 -11.90
CA SER A 918 25.93 -45.85 -11.06
C SER A 918 26.69 -44.60 -11.48
N GLY A 919 26.10 -43.43 -11.25
CA GLY A 919 26.72 -42.12 -11.43
C GLY A 919 26.28 -41.16 -10.32
N SER A 920 27.20 -40.35 -9.80
CA SER A 920 26.97 -39.51 -8.61
C SER A 920 27.42 -38.07 -8.83
N ALA A 921 26.72 -37.13 -8.20
CA ALA A 921 26.97 -35.69 -8.29
C ALA A 921 26.60 -34.94 -7.01
N LYS A 922 27.08 -33.71 -6.86
CA LYS A 922 26.76 -32.84 -5.72
C LYS A 922 25.67 -31.81 -6.01
N ILE A 923 24.93 -31.50 -4.95
CA ILE A 923 23.96 -30.41 -4.89
C ILE A 923 24.49 -29.43 -3.84
N PHE A 924 24.95 -28.25 -4.26
CA PHE A 924 25.43 -27.20 -3.34
C PHE A 924 24.32 -26.17 -3.11
N TYR A 925 23.95 -25.91 -1.86
CA TYR A 925 23.02 -24.83 -1.49
C TYR A 925 23.78 -23.62 -0.94
N ASN A 926 23.68 -22.50 -1.64
CA ASN A 926 24.32 -21.23 -1.32
C ASN A 926 23.31 -20.23 -0.72
N GLN A 927 23.80 -19.16 -0.08
CA GLN A 927 22.95 -18.10 0.48
C GLN A 927 22.14 -17.38 -0.61
N ARG A 928 20.82 -17.25 -0.40
CA ARG A 928 19.89 -16.50 -1.27
C ARG A 928 20.18 -15.00 -1.17
N LEU A 929 20.51 -14.32 -2.27
CA LEU A 929 20.79 -12.87 -2.30
C LEU A 929 19.50 -12.00 -2.28
N ALA A 930 18.52 -12.37 -1.45
CA ALA A 930 17.14 -11.86 -1.54
C ALA A 930 16.70 -10.87 -0.46
N ALA A 931 17.35 -10.85 0.72
CA ALA A 931 16.86 -10.02 1.81
C ALA A 931 17.29 -8.57 1.64
N SER A 932 16.37 -7.66 1.92
CA SER A 932 16.65 -6.22 2.03
C SER A 932 17.00 -5.83 3.46
N TYR A 933 17.78 -4.75 3.63
CA TYR A 933 17.84 -4.02 4.89
C TYR A 933 17.82 -2.51 4.66
N SER A 934 17.31 -1.78 5.65
CA SER A 934 17.40 -0.31 5.67
C SER A 934 17.66 0.19 7.08
N VAL A 935 18.64 1.07 7.24
CA VAL A 935 18.85 1.84 8.47
C VAL A 935 18.51 3.30 8.21
N THR A 936 17.57 3.83 8.98
CA THR A 936 17.06 5.20 8.80
C THR A 936 16.97 5.93 10.15
N GLY A 937 16.64 7.22 10.11
CA GLY A 937 16.48 8.07 11.29
C GLY A 937 17.56 9.13 11.44
N THR A 938 17.37 10.07 12.34
CA THR A 938 18.31 11.17 12.56
C THR A 938 18.26 11.68 13.99
N GLN A 939 19.35 11.49 14.72
CA GLN A 939 19.55 12.16 16.00
C GLN A 939 20.21 13.53 15.77
N THR A 940 19.74 14.56 16.46
CA THR A 940 20.44 15.86 16.55
C THR A 940 20.83 16.14 18.00
N ALA A 941 22.08 16.54 18.20
CA ALA A 941 22.69 16.81 19.50
C ALA A 941 23.55 18.08 19.46
N THR A 942 24.01 18.53 20.64
CA THR A 942 24.79 19.76 20.81
C THR A 942 26.13 19.44 21.46
N ALA A 943 27.25 19.84 20.83
CA ALA A 943 28.59 19.61 21.35
C ALA A 943 28.82 20.35 22.68
N THR A 944 28.98 19.59 23.75
CA THR A 944 29.33 20.06 25.09
C THR A 944 30.83 19.91 25.41
N GLY A 945 31.59 19.28 24.51
CA GLY A 945 32.94 18.78 24.77
C GLY A 945 32.98 17.46 25.55
N GLN A 946 31.82 16.93 25.97
CA GLN A 946 31.66 15.57 26.47
C GLN A 946 31.04 14.68 25.38
N PRO A 947 31.13 13.34 25.49
CA PRO A 947 30.50 12.43 24.53
C PRO A 947 28.99 12.61 24.46
N ILE A 948 28.42 12.55 23.26
CA ILE A 948 26.98 12.58 23.04
C ILE A 948 26.37 11.22 23.36
N THR A 949 25.37 11.20 24.25
CA THR A 949 24.51 10.03 24.44
C THR A 949 23.75 9.74 23.14
N VAL A 950 24.03 8.59 22.53
CA VAL A 950 23.29 8.11 21.35
C VAL A 950 21.87 7.72 21.77
N ASP A 951 20.87 8.26 21.07
CA ASP A 951 19.46 7.89 21.23
C ASP A 951 19.09 6.85 20.19
N LEU A 952 18.99 5.59 20.63
CA LEU A 952 18.66 4.45 19.76
C LEU A 952 17.21 4.50 19.25
N THR A 953 16.33 5.31 19.86
CA THR A 953 14.95 5.50 19.37
C THR A 953 14.86 6.52 18.24
N ALA A 954 15.93 7.30 18.00
CA ALA A 954 16.05 8.19 16.84
C ALA A 954 16.47 7.46 15.55
N PHE A 955 16.66 6.13 15.62
CA PHE A 955 17.07 5.25 14.53
C PHE A 955 16.14 4.05 14.40
N SER A 956 15.99 3.54 13.18
CA SER A 956 15.26 2.29 12.91
C SER A 956 16.03 1.40 11.95
N LEU A 957 15.98 0.09 12.19
CA LEU A 957 16.45 -0.96 11.30
C LEU A 957 15.23 -1.75 10.82
N SER A 958 15.02 -1.77 9.51
CA SER A 958 14.07 -2.65 8.83
C SER A 958 14.84 -3.76 8.10
N LEU A 959 14.30 -4.97 8.12
CA LEU A 959 14.78 -6.13 7.36
C LEU A 959 13.64 -6.66 6.49
N GLY A 960 13.97 -7.20 5.32
CA GLY A 960 13.03 -7.86 4.40
C GLY A 960 12.56 -9.23 4.89
N ASP A 961 11.84 -9.95 4.01
CA ASP A 961 11.42 -11.36 4.17
C ASP A 961 10.76 -11.72 5.52
N GLY A 962 10.15 -10.75 6.22
CA GLY A 962 9.49 -10.98 7.52
C GLY A 962 10.45 -11.14 8.71
N PHE A 963 11.72 -10.73 8.59
CA PHE A 963 12.67 -10.75 9.70
C PHE A 963 12.44 -9.59 10.68
N ASN A 964 12.11 -9.90 11.93
CA ASN A 964 11.99 -8.88 12.98
C ASN A 964 13.38 -8.51 13.53
N ALA A 965 13.87 -7.32 13.19
CA ALA A 965 15.17 -6.80 13.62
C ALA A 965 15.30 -6.61 15.15
N GLY A 966 14.19 -6.56 15.88
CA GLY A 966 14.14 -6.16 17.29
C GLY A 966 14.53 -4.69 17.52
N ALA A 967 14.69 -4.32 18.79
CA ALA A 967 15.24 -3.02 19.14
C ALA A 967 16.74 -2.94 18.83
N LEU A 968 17.19 -1.82 18.25
CA LEU A 968 18.62 -1.56 18.02
C LEU A 968 19.39 -1.50 19.34
N GLN A 969 20.58 -2.09 19.34
CA GLN A 969 21.58 -1.98 20.40
C GLN A 969 22.65 -0.96 20.02
N LEU A 970 23.34 -0.35 20.99
CA LEU A 970 24.44 0.58 20.66
C LEU A 970 25.61 -0.15 19.96
N SER A 971 25.79 -1.43 20.26
CA SER A 971 26.70 -2.34 19.57
C SER A 971 26.32 -2.60 18.11
N ASP A 972 25.08 -2.37 17.70
CA ASP A 972 24.64 -2.57 16.31
C ASP A 972 25.11 -1.42 15.39
N LEU A 973 25.53 -0.28 15.94
CA LEU A 973 25.74 0.96 15.18
C LEU A 973 27.22 1.39 15.12
N ASN A 974 27.72 1.59 13.90
CA ASN A 974 28.96 2.27 13.59
C ASN A 974 28.69 3.74 13.24
N PHE A 975 29.59 4.66 13.64
CA PHE A 975 29.50 6.09 13.32
C PHE A 975 30.72 6.52 12.52
N PHE A 976 30.52 7.21 11.40
CA PHE A 976 31.59 7.66 10.50
C PHE A 976 31.56 9.18 10.34
N ASP A 977 32.70 9.84 10.48
CA ASP A 977 32.83 11.27 10.22
C ASP A 977 32.78 11.62 8.72
N ALA A 978 32.75 12.91 8.40
CA ALA A 978 32.72 13.41 7.02
C ALA A 978 33.99 13.11 6.19
N SER A 979 35.04 12.56 6.80
CA SER A 979 36.24 12.04 6.11
C SER A 979 36.24 10.51 5.99
N GLY A 980 35.19 9.84 6.47
CA GLY A 980 35.08 8.38 6.46
C GLY A 980 35.75 7.67 7.63
N ASN A 981 36.26 8.38 8.64
CA ASN A 981 36.86 7.72 9.80
C ASN A 981 35.76 7.16 10.71
N GLN A 982 35.88 5.90 11.13
CA GLN A 982 35.01 5.32 12.15
C GLN A 982 35.34 5.94 13.53
N ILE A 983 34.31 6.43 14.22
CA ILE A 983 34.40 7.02 15.56
C ILE A 983 33.61 6.14 16.53
N ALA A 984 34.22 5.77 17.66
CA ALA A 984 33.54 5.02 18.71
C ALA A 984 32.43 5.88 19.36
N ALA A 985 31.33 5.25 19.79
CA ALA A 985 30.15 5.98 20.30
C ALA A 985 30.47 6.86 21.53
N ASP A 986 31.39 6.40 22.39
CA ASP A 986 31.92 7.13 23.55
C ASP A 986 32.94 8.22 23.20
N ALA A 987 33.35 8.35 21.94
CA ALA A 987 34.25 9.39 21.45
C ALA A 987 33.53 10.52 20.67
N LEU A 988 32.20 10.42 20.48
CA LEU A 988 31.36 11.36 19.74
C LEU A 988 31.23 12.73 20.46
N THR A 989 32.27 13.55 20.34
CA THR A 989 32.48 14.81 21.09
C THR A 989 32.53 16.06 20.21
N LYS A 990 32.85 15.89 18.92
CA LYS A 990 33.10 16.98 17.97
C LYS A 990 31.84 17.32 17.18
N THR A 991 31.79 18.53 16.64
CA THR A 991 30.70 18.95 15.76
C THR A 991 30.87 18.41 14.35
N GLY A 992 29.78 17.92 13.76
CA GLY A 992 29.76 17.35 12.41
C GLY A 992 28.45 16.62 12.11
N VAL A 993 28.31 16.17 10.87
CA VAL A 993 27.33 15.14 10.50
C VAL A 993 28.08 13.82 10.46
N TYR A 994 27.57 12.84 11.21
CA TYR A 994 28.11 11.48 11.27
C TYR A 994 27.15 10.54 10.56
N ARG A 995 27.65 9.77 9.60
CA ARG A 995 26.89 8.70 8.94
C ARG A 995 26.82 7.49 9.87
N VAL A 996 25.65 6.90 10.02
CA VAL A 996 25.44 5.73 10.88
C VAL A 996 25.25 4.48 10.01
N GLU A 997 25.86 3.35 10.36
CA GLU A 997 25.76 2.08 9.61
C GLU A 997 25.69 0.87 10.55
N LEU A 998 25.31 -0.29 10.02
CA LEU A 998 25.33 -1.54 10.80
C LEU A 998 26.78 -2.01 11.09
N SER A 999 26.98 -2.54 12.29
CA SER A 999 28.23 -3.13 12.74
C SER A 999 28.31 -4.64 12.44
N LYS A 1000 29.49 -5.24 12.63
CA LYS A 1000 29.64 -6.70 12.59
C LYS A 1000 28.84 -7.41 13.68
N ALA A 1001 28.57 -6.76 14.82
CA ALA A 1001 27.73 -7.32 15.87
C ALA A 1001 26.25 -7.33 15.47
N ALA A 1002 25.77 -6.29 14.77
CA ALA A 1002 24.44 -6.31 14.17
C ALA A 1002 24.29 -7.50 13.21
N TRP A 1003 25.24 -7.72 12.31
CA TRP A 1003 25.18 -8.82 11.36
C TRP A 1003 25.24 -10.21 11.98
N ALA A 1004 26.03 -10.39 13.06
CA ALA A 1004 26.00 -11.63 13.84
C ALA A 1004 24.62 -11.86 14.48
N ARG A 1005 24.05 -10.81 15.11
CA ARG A 1005 22.73 -10.84 15.74
C ARG A 1005 21.59 -11.05 14.73
N ILE A 1006 21.74 -10.52 13.51
CA ILE A 1006 20.78 -10.71 12.40
C ILE A 1006 20.81 -12.16 11.92
N ALA A 1007 21.98 -12.79 11.78
CA ALA A 1007 22.08 -14.19 11.34
C ALA A 1007 21.41 -15.20 12.29
N GLU A 1008 21.25 -14.86 13.57
CA GLU A 1008 20.53 -15.64 14.58
C GLU A 1008 18.99 -15.51 14.49
N LEU A 1009 18.46 -14.62 13.64
CA LEU A 1009 17.01 -14.41 13.48
C LEU A 1009 16.34 -15.50 12.63
N THR A 1010 15.05 -15.69 12.92
CA THR A 1010 14.11 -16.50 12.13
C THR A 1010 12.91 -15.62 11.77
N ASN A 1011 12.40 -15.72 10.54
CA ASN A 1011 11.18 -14.99 10.14
C ASN A 1011 9.89 -15.72 10.56
N ASP A 1012 8.74 -15.09 10.35
CA ASP A 1012 7.42 -15.67 10.65
C ASP A 1012 7.10 -16.96 9.86
N ALA A 1013 7.87 -17.28 8.81
CA ALA A 1013 7.76 -18.52 8.04
C ALA A 1013 8.68 -19.66 8.55
N GLY A 1014 9.50 -19.40 9.58
CA GLY A 1014 10.45 -20.37 10.13
C GLY A 1014 11.81 -20.43 9.42
N GLU A 1015 12.08 -19.53 8.46
CA GLU A 1015 13.32 -19.48 7.69
C GLU A 1015 14.39 -18.68 8.47
N SER A 1016 15.62 -19.20 8.57
CA SER A 1016 16.71 -18.48 9.25
C SER A 1016 17.39 -17.43 8.36
N ALA A 1017 17.72 -16.29 8.95
CA ALA A 1017 18.44 -15.19 8.32
C ALA A 1017 19.87 -15.57 7.88
N ALA A 1018 20.51 -16.57 8.49
CA ALA A 1018 21.82 -17.07 8.08
C ALA A 1018 21.84 -17.60 6.62
N ASN A 1019 20.67 -17.91 6.07
CA ASN A 1019 20.48 -18.34 4.68
C ASN A 1019 20.40 -17.21 3.66
N TYR A 1020 20.31 -15.97 4.13
CA TYR A 1020 20.10 -14.78 3.32
C TYR A 1020 21.35 -13.90 3.31
N ASN A 1021 21.73 -13.40 2.14
CA ASN A 1021 22.63 -12.25 2.06
C ASN A 1021 21.77 -10.98 2.01
N PHE A 1022 21.98 -10.08 2.97
CA PHE A 1022 21.19 -8.86 3.12
C PHE A 1022 21.82 -7.71 2.34
N THR A 1023 21.09 -7.18 1.37
CA THR A 1023 21.50 -6.03 0.55
C THR A 1023 20.68 -4.79 0.94
N GLY A 1024 21.25 -3.59 0.85
CA GLY A 1024 20.55 -2.42 1.39
C GLY A 1024 21.42 -1.19 1.54
N THR A 1025 20.85 -0.16 2.17
CA THR A 1025 21.49 1.13 2.38
C THR A 1025 21.21 1.68 3.78
N SER A 1026 22.13 2.50 4.29
CA SER A 1026 21.86 3.37 5.44
C SER A 1026 21.71 4.82 4.99
N THR A 1027 20.66 5.47 5.48
CA THR A 1027 20.47 6.92 5.41
C THR A 1027 20.59 7.58 6.79
N ALA A 1028 20.84 6.79 7.84
CA ALA A 1028 20.83 7.25 9.22
C ALA A 1028 21.99 8.20 9.55
N GLN A 1029 21.72 9.22 10.36
CA GLN A 1029 22.69 10.27 10.71
C GLN A 1029 22.63 10.69 12.19
N LEU A 1030 23.79 11.01 12.75
CA LEU A 1030 23.91 11.78 13.99
C LEU A 1030 24.49 13.15 13.66
N ILE A 1031 23.77 14.22 13.99
CA ILE A 1031 24.18 15.60 13.74
C ILE A 1031 24.57 16.25 15.08
N ILE A 1032 25.83 16.64 15.23
CA ILE A 1032 26.33 17.33 16.42
C ILE A 1032 26.61 18.80 16.06
N GLY A 1033 25.76 19.72 16.51
CA GLY A 1033 25.89 21.17 16.29
C GLY A 1033 26.57 21.92 17.45
N ARG A 1034 26.87 23.22 17.29
CA ARG A 1034 27.19 24.12 18.40
C ARG A 1034 25.92 24.82 18.90
N THR A 1035 25.78 25.00 20.21
CA THR A 1035 25.06 26.16 20.72
C THR A 1035 25.98 27.37 20.69
N ALA A 1036 25.43 28.53 20.32
CA ALA A 1036 26.06 29.82 20.50
C ALA A 1036 25.03 30.77 21.12
N THR A 1037 25.27 31.20 22.35
CA THR A 1037 24.46 32.23 23.02
C THR A 1037 25.02 33.60 22.70
N GLY A 1038 24.43 34.28 21.71
CA GLY A 1038 24.70 35.69 21.47
C GLY A 1038 24.05 36.57 22.54
N GLN A 1039 24.70 37.68 22.90
CA GLN A 1039 24.09 38.73 23.71
C GLN A 1039 24.02 40.03 22.91
N LEU A 1040 22.88 40.72 23.01
CA LEU A 1040 22.69 42.07 22.51
C LEU A 1040 22.76 43.04 23.70
N ASN A 1041 23.67 44.00 23.65
CA ASN A 1041 23.79 45.04 24.68
C ASN A 1041 24.13 46.40 24.02
N ASN A 1042 24.23 47.46 24.82
CA ASN A 1042 24.41 48.84 24.33
C ASN A 1042 25.73 49.08 23.54
N SER A 1043 26.66 48.11 23.55
CA SER A 1043 27.91 48.14 22.77
C SER A 1043 27.80 47.45 21.40
N GLY A 1044 26.80 46.58 21.20
CA GLY A 1044 26.64 45.77 19.98
C GLY A 1044 26.08 44.37 20.23
N PHE A 1045 26.18 43.52 19.20
CA PHE A 1045 25.94 42.08 19.30
C PHE A 1045 27.26 41.33 19.49
N THR A 1046 27.37 40.55 20.57
CA THR A 1046 28.50 39.66 20.85
C THR A 1046 28.13 38.20 20.64
N TYR A 1047 29.01 37.45 19.96
CA TYR A 1047 28.87 36.04 19.61
C TYR A 1047 30.17 35.30 19.95
N ASP A 1048 30.13 34.25 20.79
CA ASP A 1048 31.31 33.55 21.33
C ASP A 1048 32.45 34.51 21.76
N GLY A 1049 32.08 35.55 22.53
CA GLY A 1049 33.00 36.59 23.03
C GLY A 1049 33.45 37.64 22.02
N THR A 1050 33.14 37.47 20.73
CA THR A 1050 33.53 38.40 19.66
C THR A 1050 32.41 39.41 19.37
N THR A 1051 32.71 40.71 19.43
CA THR A 1051 31.76 41.77 19.04
C THR A 1051 31.67 41.85 17.52
N LEU A 1052 30.55 41.42 16.94
CA LEU A 1052 30.38 41.37 15.48
C LEU A 1052 29.93 42.70 14.87
N ALA A 1053 29.45 43.65 15.67
CA ALA A 1053 29.11 45.00 15.21
C ALA A 1053 29.21 46.03 16.35
N SER A 1054 30.22 46.90 16.28
CA SER A 1054 30.33 48.10 17.10
C SER A 1054 29.64 49.29 16.41
N GLN A 1055 28.48 49.70 16.92
CA GLN A 1055 27.73 50.94 16.60
C GLN A 1055 27.71 51.42 15.12
N ALA A 1056 26.64 51.06 14.40
CA ALA A 1056 26.16 51.80 13.22
C ALA A 1056 24.62 51.86 13.25
N PRO A 1057 23.95 52.92 12.75
CA PRO A 1057 22.52 53.17 13.05
C PRO A 1057 21.50 52.20 12.44
N LYS A 1058 21.90 51.35 11.49
CA LYS A 1058 21.07 50.31 10.88
C LYS A 1058 21.91 49.08 10.54
N LEU A 1059 22.09 48.18 11.50
CA LEU A 1059 22.59 46.83 11.24
C LEU A 1059 21.40 45.92 10.92
N VAL A 1060 21.31 45.41 9.69
CA VAL A 1060 20.36 44.35 9.32
C VAL A 1060 21.09 43.02 9.43
N LEU A 1061 20.66 42.19 10.38
CA LEU A 1061 21.18 40.84 10.59
C LEU A 1061 20.19 39.82 10.02
N ASN A 1062 20.58 39.16 8.92
CA ASN A 1062 19.93 37.92 8.50
C ASN A 1062 20.63 36.78 9.23
N VAL A 1063 19.94 36.14 10.17
CA VAL A 1063 20.43 34.96 10.91
C VAL A 1063 19.54 33.79 10.53
N THR A 1064 20.11 32.78 9.87
CA THR A 1064 19.39 31.56 9.50
C THR A 1064 19.63 30.47 10.53
N LEU A 1065 18.54 29.98 11.13
CA LEU A 1065 18.54 28.92 12.12
C LEU A 1065 18.65 27.53 11.48
N SER A 1066 18.94 26.50 12.29
CA SER A 1066 19.15 25.12 11.81
C SER A 1066 17.93 24.47 11.15
N ASP A 1067 16.73 24.98 11.40
CA ASP A 1067 15.50 24.57 10.69
C ASP A 1067 15.34 25.24 9.30
N GLY A 1068 16.23 26.18 8.94
CA GLY A 1068 16.32 26.82 7.63
C GLY A 1068 15.44 28.06 7.45
N SER A 1069 15.44 28.97 8.43
CA SER A 1069 14.89 30.33 8.33
C SER A 1069 15.89 31.30 8.94
#